data_AF-A0A947KKF7-F1
#
_entry.id   AF-A0A947KKF7-F1
#
_cell.length_a   1.000
_cell.length_b   1.000
_cell.length_c   1.000
_cell.angle_alpha   90.00
_cell.angle_beta   90.00
_cell.angle_gamma   90.00
#
_symmetry.space_group_name_H-M   'P 1'
#
loop_
_entity.id
_entity.type
_entity.pdbx_description
1 polymer ?
#
loop_
_entity_poly.entity_id
_entity_poly.type
_entity_poly.pdbx_seq_one_letter_code
_entity_poly.pdbx_strand_id
1 'polypeptide(L)'
;MSTQNNQELTNEVKRKAIEYGADVVGIAPLERFKGAPLRMSPQGLLPSAQTVIVAGIHHLDAAVELGGEPTPHDTGPYSTQGTQNCKLDDISFRLGRFLEEKGFQTLPIAASNIWRYKAYKDLKVDFAPDLVHRYAAVAAGLGEIGWSGLFLHPEFGPRIRVVSVITSALLTPSPMYDGPALCDRCMECVKHCPTDCFRKEVRGINELEIGGKTFKFPATNKWRCSWAENFQLNLQHKIPDKVDENVALEYLEKYGPRGGEEGSCLKFCMVPQKRVKDSEYCRAPRRKKALLKKPAELSQEIKAIFKRYFLDVMVIGQKDDFKPADHVNPVLHLPDVSSLILLGIKKSAGADEESKNWRQLNYAGFDVAHLLDMNGYSATTYTKITSNLVARKYGLPTRDMMYVTALTSAKLPSGVEKLKISKRSPEPDAIRNFCRDNGADLVGFFSEARCRQFRKVLENKIKLPESREVVADTNFTYCDFNAEIRNEAVKMKNPSDWFPGAKSVIVLGLHFPHASLDTAKITPSESVGPFAFVQYDALNLLSDIAFRTCQMLRTAGYKATFTNDFDGLASKMISCRGLLPDLRSNCFASMLAGLSYPGYHGHPLTPQYGVRQRFIAIVTDCSLPDDPLYSGPNACLQCGQLCAKACPTRAILDKPVGLNLEKKEFSIGRIDSFACDWAKRYCLSGKEGGQYLGLNVDVPVPKTRTAEVLADAVENVKWGVQKHLLDVVPECLRVCPAHKIT
;
A
#
# COMPACT_ATOMS: atom_id res chain seq x y z
N MET A 1 29.88 14.86 -9.92
CA MET A 1 29.67 13.54 -10.56
C MET A 1 29.69 13.76 -12.07
N SER A 2 30.37 12.91 -12.85
CA SER A 2 30.39 13.02 -14.31
C SER A 2 29.01 12.70 -14.90
N THR A 3 28.68 13.27 -16.07
CA THR A 3 27.45 12.97 -16.82
C THR A 3 27.28 11.47 -17.12
N GLN A 4 28.39 10.76 -17.30
CA GLN A 4 28.42 9.31 -17.49
C GLN A 4 27.88 8.55 -16.27
N ASN A 5 28.28 8.93 -15.05
CA ASN A 5 27.79 8.30 -13.82
C ASN A 5 26.28 8.51 -13.62
N ASN A 6 25.76 9.69 -13.96
CA ASN A 6 24.32 9.97 -13.89
C ASN A 6 23.51 9.08 -14.87
N GLN A 7 24.03 8.85 -16.07
CA GLN A 7 23.37 7.99 -17.05
C GLN A 7 23.36 6.52 -16.62
N GLU A 8 24.45 6.03 -16.04
CA GLU A 8 24.55 4.67 -15.50
C GLU A 8 23.53 4.47 -14.38
N LEU A 9 23.44 5.41 -13.42
CA LEU A 9 22.45 5.36 -12.35
C LEU A 9 21.02 5.42 -12.91
N THR A 10 20.73 6.29 -13.89
CA THR A 10 19.42 6.34 -14.56
C THR A 10 19.03 4.99 -15.16
N ASN A 11 19.96 4.34 -15.86
CA ASN A 11 19.72 3.04 -16.47
C ASN A 11 19.46 1.97 -15.40
N GLU A 12 20.18 2.01 -14.29
CA GLU A 12 19.99 1.11 -13.16
C GLU A 12 18.62 1.29 -12.51
N VAL A 13 18.19 2.55 -12.27
CA VAL A 13 16.87 2.91 -11.74
C VAL A 13 15.76 2.40 -12.66
N LYS A 14 15.87 2.66 -13.97
CA LYS A 14 14.88 2.18 -14.95
C LYS A 14 14.80 0.66 -14.95
N ARG A 15 15.95 -0.04 -14.97
CA ARG A 15 16.01 -1.50 -14.91
C ARG A 15 15.36 -2.04 -13.63
N LYS A 16 15.62 -1.43 -12.48
CA LYS A 16 15.02 -1.84 -11.21
C LYS A 16 13.51 -1.62 -11.16
N ALA A 17 13.02 -0.50 -11.69
CA ALA A 17 11.58 -0.25 -11.79
C ALA A 17 10.87 -1.32 -12.65
N ILE A 18 11.47 -1.71 -13.79
CA ILE A 18 10.96 -2.80 -14.64
C ILE A 18 11.05 -4.16 -13.91
N GLU A 19 12.16 -4.44 -13.22
CA GLU A 19 12.32 -5.66 -12.39
C GLU A 19 11.24 -5.78 -11.32
N TYR A 20 10.80 -4.64 -10.75
CA TYR A 20 9.72 -4.57 -9.78
C TYR A 20 8.31 -4.60 -10.40
N GLY A 21 8.20 -4.60 -11.73
CA GLY A 21 6.94 -4.80 -12.45
C GLY A 21 6.35 -3.55 -13.10
N ALA A 22 7.11 -2.46 -13.27
CA ALA A 22 6.68 -1.35 -14.11
C ALA A 22 6.69 -1.74 -15.59
N ASP A 23 5.73 -1.23 -16.36
CA ASP A 23 5.70 -1.35 -17.82
C ASP A 23 6.42 -0.17 -18.50
N VAL A 24 6.38 1.00 -17.86
CA VAL A 24 7.00 2.23 -18.36
C VAL A 24 7.68 2.98 -17.24
N VAL A 25 8.78 3.67 -17.57
CA VAL A 25 9.55 4.48 -16.62
C VAL A 25 10.04 5.76 -17.30
N GLY A 26 9.72 6.89 -16.71
CA GLY A 26 10.15 8.21 -17.17
C GLY A 26 10.86 8.99 -16.07
N ILE A 27 11.74 9.90 -16.46
CA ILE A 27 12.50 10.76 -15.55
C ILE A 27 12.17 12.22 -15.85
N ALA A 28 11.65 12.93 -14.87
CA ALA A 28 11.34 14.35 -14.96
C ALA A 28 12.36 15.18 -14.16
N PRO A 29 12.99 16.20 -14.76
CA PRO A 29 13.80 17.15 -14.02
C PRO A 29 12.91 18.22 -13.37
N LEU A 30 13.47 18.89 -12.35
CA LEU A 30 12.74 19.84 -11.52
C LEU A 30 12.22 21.08 -12.27
N GLU A 31 12.89 21.51 -13.33
CA GLU A 31 12.49 22.68 -14.11
C GLU A 31 11.10 22.51 -14.73
N ARG A 32 10.67 21.25 -14.98
CA ARG A 32 9.35 20.94 -15.52
C ARG A 32 8.22 21.06 -14.48
N PHE A 33 8.55 21.33 -13.21
CA PHE A 33 7.60 21.58 -12.12
C PHE A 33 7.55 23.05 -11.68
N LYS A 34 8.21 23.98 -12.39
CA LYS A 34 8.27 25.41 -12.03
C LYS A 34 6.89 26.08 -11.79
N GLY A 35 5.85 25.59 -12.46
CA GLY A 35 4.47 26.11 -12.33
C GLY A 35 3.62 25.41 -11.27
N ALA A 36 4.16 24.39 -10.58
CA ALA A 36 3.43 23.68 -9.53
C ALA A 36 3.34 24.54 -8.26
N PRO A 37 2.20 24.54 -7.53
CA PRO A 37 2.12 25.14 -6.21
C PRO A 37 3.21 24.56 -5.31
N LEU A 38 3.96 25.41 -4.61
CA LEU A 38 5.12 24.98 -3.82
C LEU A 38 4.78 23.87 -2.81
N ARG A 39 3.60 23.90 -2.19
CA ARG A 39 3.15 22.88 -1.23
C ARG A 39 2.89 21.49 -1.84
N MET A 40 2.78 21.42 -3.16
CA MET A 40 2.54 20.19 -3.93
C MET A 40 3.66 19.94 -4.96
N SER A 41 4.74 20.71 -4.91
CA SER A 41 5.87 20.56 -5.81
C SER A 41 6.89 19.59 -5.22
N PRO A 42 7.74 18.96 -6.06
CA PRO A 42 8.81 18.11 -5.58
C PRO A 42 9.73 18.81 -4.55
N GLN A 43 10.05 20.09 -4.78
CA GLN A 43 10.91 20.88 -3.90
C GLN A 43 10.26 21.21 -2.56
N GLY A 44 8.92 21.36 -2.52
CA GLY A 44 8.24 21.57 -1.26
C GLY A 44 8.12 20.31 -0.40
N LEU A 45 8.06 19.14 -1.05
CA LEU A 45 8.01 17.83 -0.38
C LEU A 45 9.40 17.34 0.05
N LEU A 46 10.41 17.56 -0.80
CA LEU A 46 11.80 17.22 -0.56
C LEU A 46 12.68 18.40 -1.03
N PRO A 47 13.16 19.27 -0.13
CA PRO A 47 13.95 20.45 -0.50
C PRO A 47 15.23 20.14 -1.28
N SER A 48 15.81 18.95 -1.07
CA SER A 48 17.01 18.47 -1.76
C SER A 48 16.73 17.78 -3.10
N ALA A 49 15.47 17.73 -3.55
CA ALA A 49 15.10 17.05 -4.79
C ALA A 49 15.91 17.58 -5.99
N GLN A 50 16.17 16.70 -6.94
CA GLN A 50 16.82 16.98 -8.23
C GLN A 50 16.03 16.39 -9.38
N THR A 51 15.37 15.25 -9.17
CA THR A 51 14.55 14.59 -10.18
C THR A 51 13.32 13.91 -9.58
N VAL A 52 12.33 13.64 -10.44
CA VAL A 52 11.17 12.82 -10.14
C VAL A 52 11.15 11.63 -11.10
N ILE A 53 11.16 10.43 -10.55
CA ILE A 53 11.00 9.17 -11.30
C ILE A 53 9.50 8.88 -11.37
N VAL A 54 9.00 8.50 -12.53
CA VAL A 54 7.62 8.07 -12.74
C VAL A 54 7.63 6.66 -13.29
N ALA A 55 6.92 5.76 -12.63
CA ALA A 55 6.71 4.38 -13.07
C ALA A 55 5.23 4.15 -13.33
N GLY A 56 4.89 3.31 -14.32
CA GLY A 56 3.51 3.00 -14.67
C GLY A 56 3.25 1.52 -14.88
N ILE A 57 2.03 1.09 -14.54
CA ILE A 57 1.49 -0.26 -14.81
C ILE A 57 0.23 -0.11 -15.66
N HIS A 58 0.19 -0.81 -16.79
CA HIS A 58 -0.96 -0.87 -17.70
C HIS A 58 -2.12 -1.63 -17.05
N HIS A 59 -3.35 -1.11 -17.21
CA HIS A 59 -4.57 -1.81 -16.84
C HIS A 59 -4.86 -2.93 -17.82
N LEU A 60 -5.30 -4.09 -17.33
CA LEU A 60 -5.80 -5.15 -18.19
C LEU A 60 -6.92 -4.59 -19.09
N ASP A 61 -6.74 -4.64 -20.40
CA ASP A 61 -7.66 -4.03 -21.35
C ASP A 61 -9.07 -4.61 -21.21
N ALA A 62 -9.15 -5.95 -21.12
CA ALA A 62 -10.43 -6.64 -20.95
C ALA A 62 -11.11 -6.30 -19.61
N ALA A 63 -10.35 -5.92 -18.58
CA ALA A 63 -10.93 -5.49 -17.30
C ALA A 63 -11.62 -4.12 -17.41
N VAL A 64 -11.06 -3.19 -18.20
CA VAL A 64 -11.66 -1.88 -18.47
C VAL A 64 -12.77 -1.98 -19.52
N GLU A 65 -12.61 -2.84 -20.51
CA GLU A 65 -13.59 -3.03 -21.60
C GLU A 65 -14.89 -3.66 -21.09
N LEU A 66 -14.79 -4.62 -20.15
CA LEU A 66 -15.91 -5.43 -19.64
C LEU A 66 -16.36 -5.04 -18.23
N GLY A 67 -15.62 -4.18 -17.53
CA GLY A 67 -16.04 -3.62 -16.23
C GLY A 67 -17.22 -2.66 -16.36
N GLY A 68 -17.83 -2.27 -15.25
CA GLY A 68 -18.81 -1.18 -15.22
C GLY A 68 -20.07 -1.47 -16.05
N GLU A 69 -20.51 -2.73 -16.07
CA GLU A 69 -21.73 -3.19 -16.76
C GLU A 69 -22.62 -4.03 -15.80
N PRO A 70 -23.95 -3.79 -15.78
CA PRO A 70 -24.70 -2.87 -16.64
C PRO A 70 -24.56 -1.39 -16.27
N THR A 71 -24.04 -1.09 -15.07
CA THR A 71 -23.81 0.28 -14.62
C THR A 71 -22.37 0.47 -14.15
N PRO A 72 -21.83 1.71 -14.11
CA PRO A 72 -20.48 1.96 -13.61
C PRO A 72 -20.20 1.44 -12.19
N HIS A 73 -21.23 1.26 -11.35
CA HIS A 73 -21.07 0.64 -10.02
C HIS A 73 -20.71 -0.84 -10.07
N ASP A 74 -21.04 -1.53 -11.17
CA ASP A 74 -20.74 -2.94 -11.38
C ASP A 74 -19.32 -3.13 -11.92
N THR A 75 -18.34 -2.66 -11.14
CA THR A 75 -16.91 -2.60 -11.52
C THR A 75 -16.38 -3.94 -12.07
N GLY A 76 -16.82 -5.07 -11.51
CA GLY A 76 -16.46 -6.40 -12.00
C GLY A 76 -14.93 -6.55 -12.14
N PRO A 77 -14.41 -6.98 -13.31
CA PRO A 77 -12.98 -7.17 -13.49
C PRO A 77 -12.13 -5.90 -13.29
N TYR A 78 -12.71 -4.69 -13.44
CA TYR A 78 -12.03 -3.42 -13.17
C TYR A 78 -11.49 -3.31 -11.73
N SER A 79 -12.05 -4.08 -10.79
CA SER A 79 -11.56 -4.19 -9.42
C SER A 79 -10.08 -4.62 -9.32
N THR A 80 -9.51 -5.18 -10.38
CA THR A 80 -8.06 -5.43 -10.50
C THR A 80 -7.20 -4.18 -10.30
N GLN A 81 -7.76 -2.97 -10.45
CA GLN A 81 -7.08 -1.72 -10.12
C GLN A 81 -6.53 -1.69 -8.70
N GLY A 82 -7.23 -2.29 -7.72
CA GLY A 82 -6.75 -2.36 -6.34
C GLY A 82 -5.40 -3.08 -6.24
N THR A 83 -5.24 -4.18 -6.98
CA THR A 83 -3.97 -4.91 -7.07
C THR A 83 -2.88 -4.07 -7.76
N GLN A 84 -3.21 -3.35 -8.83
CA GLN A 84 -2.26 -2.47 -9.51
C GLN A 84 -1.76 -1.35 -8.61
N ASN A 85 -2.63 -0.75 -7.80
CA ASN A 85 -2.23 0.29 -6.83
C ASN A 85 -1.21 -0.27 -5.84
N CYS A 86 -1.48 -1.44 -5.26
CA CYS A 86 -0.55 -2.06 -4.34
C CYS A 86 0.80 -2.40 -5.01
N LYS A 87 0.82 -2.82 -6.28
CA LYS A 87 2.07 -3.09 -7.01
C LYS A 87 2.86 -1.81 -7.32
N LEU A 88 2.17 -0.72 -7.66
CA LEU A 88 2.79 0.59 -7.84
C LEU A 88 3.39 1.13 -6.53
N ASP A 89 2.68 0.93 -5.43
CA ASP A 89 3.13 1.24 -4.09
C ASP A 89 4.44 0.49 -3.77
N ASP A 90 4.47 -0.83 -4.01
CA ASP A 90 5.69 -1.65 -3.89
C ASP A 90 6.86 -1.11 -4.75
N ILE A 91 6.61 -0.71 -6.01
CA ILE A 91 7.64 -0.15 -6.91
C ILE A 91 8.19 1.17 -6.32
N SER A 92 7.31 2.08 -5.92
CA SER A 92 7.68 3.38 -5.34
C SER A 92 8.54 3.20 -4.10
N PHE A 93 8.09 2.35 -3.17
CA PHE A 93 8.79 2.05 -1.93
C PHE A 93 10.15 1.39 -2.15
N ARG A 94 10.22 0.36 -3.01
CA ARG A 94 11.48 -0.37 -3.29
C ARG A 94 12.50 0.49 -4.04
N LEU A 95 12.08 1.35 -4.96
CA LEU A 95 12.96 2.34 -5.59
C LEU A 95 13.47 3.36 -4.57
N GLY A 96 12.61 3.78 -3.64
CA GLY A 96 12.98 4.65 -2.53
C GLY A 96 14.15 4.11 -1.71
N ARG A 97 14.04 2.85 -1.26
CA ARG A 97 15.10 2.16 -0.51
C ARG A 97 16.38 1.97 -1.34
N PHE A 98 16.24 1.54 -2.59
CA PHE A 98 17.38 1.34 -3.48
C PHE A 98 18.21 2.60 -3.70
N LEU A 99 17.58 3.78 -3.81
CA LEU A 99 18.30 5.06 -3.94
C LEU A 99 18.88 5.54 -2.60
N GLU A 100 18.19 5.28 -1.49
CA GLU A 100 18.71 5.59 -0.15
C GLU A 100 19.98 4.78 0.17
N GLU A 101 20.02 3.50 -0.20
CA GLU A 101 21.22 2.65 -0.08
C GLU A 101 22.41 3.19 -0.89
N LYS A 102 22.15 3.95 -1.97
CA LYS A 102 23.17 4.65 -2.76
C LYS A 102 23.50 6.05 -2.23
N GLY A 103 22.92 6.46 -1.10
CA GLY A 103 23.19 7.72 -0.43
C GLY A 103 22.32 8.90 -0.90
N PHE A 104 21.25 8.65 -1.66
CA PHE A 104 20.35 9.72 -2.13
C PHE A 104 19.09 9.81 -1.28
N GLN A 105 18.79 11.00 -0.76
CA GLN A 105 17.53 11.26 -0.08
C GLN A 105 16.38 11.06 -1.06
N THR A 106 15.44 10.20 -0.69
CA THR A 106 14.38 9.78 -1.59
C THR A 106 13.05 9.68 -0.86
N LEU A 107 12.01 10.28 -1.44
CA LEU A 107 10.66 10.33 -0.92
C LEU A 107 9.72 9.56 -1.88
N PRO A 108 9.35 8.31 -1.55
CA PRO A 108 8.34 7.58 -2.29
C PRO A 108 6.96 8.19 -2.06
N ILE A 109 6.18 8.37 -3.12
CA ILE A 109 4.79 8.83 -3.06
C ILE A 109 3.85 7.66 -3.36
N ALA A 110 2.77 7.56 -2.60
CA ALA A 110 1.75 6.51 -2.72
C ALA A 110 0.90 6.67 -3.98
N ALA A 111 0.57 5.56 -4.63
CA ALA A 111 -0.44 5.54 -5.68
C ALA A 111 -1.82 5.87 -5.11
N SER A 112 -2.56 6.73 -5.84
CA SER A 112 -3.97 7.02 -5.58
C SER A 112 -4.27 7.67 -4.22
N ASN A 113 -3.55 8.74 -3.86
CA ASN A 113 -3.76 9.37 -2.57
C ASN A 113 -4.26 10.81 -2.64
N ILE A 114 -5.23 11.13 -1.78
CA ILE A 114 -5.77 12.47 -1.55
C ILE A 114 -5.77 12.68 -0.05
N TRP A 115 -4.92 13.58 0.45
CA TRP A 115 -4.77 13.75 1.89
C TRP A 115 -5.49 14.98 2.42
N ARG A 116 -5.81 15.95 1.55
CA ARG A 116 -6.55 17.16 1.93
C ARG A 116 -7.76 17.31 1.02
N TYR A 117 -8.96 17.03 1.55
CA TYR A 117 -10.19 17.31 0.80
C TYR A 117 -10.43 18.81 0.64
N LYS A 118 -9.98 19.63 1.60
CA LYS A 118 -10.21 21.07 1.65
C LYS A 118 -8.94 21.85 1.37
N ALA A 119 -9.12 23.09 0.90
CA ALA A 119 -8.04 24.08 0.82
C ALA A 119 -7.25 24.19 2.14
N TYR A 120 -5.93 24.37 2.02
CA TYR A 120 -5.01 24.39 3.15
C TYR A 120 -4.03 25.56 3.04
N LYS A 121 -4.09 26.49 3.99
CA LYS A 121 -3.24 27.70 4.02
C LYS A 121 -3.31 28.45 2.67
N ASP A 122 -2.20 28.68 2.00
CA ASP A 122 -2.09 29.30 0.66
C ASP A 122 -2.52 28.38 -0.49
N LEU A 123 -2.66 27.06 -0.26
CA LEU A 123 -3.15 26.12 -1.26
C LEU A 123 -4.69 26.17 -1.34
N LYS A 124 -5.22 26.95 -2.28
CA LYS A 124 -6.67 27.16 -2.48
C LYS A 124 -7.29 26.14 -3.45
N VAL A 125 -6.96 24.86 -3.29
CA VAL A 125 -7.45 23.76 -4.14
C VAL A 125 -7.99 22.64 -3.25
N ASP A 126 -9.20 22.17 -3.57
CA ASP A 126 -9.81 21.00 -2.94
C ASP A 126 -9.25 19.70 -3.55
N PHE A 127 -9.31 18.60 -2.79
CA PHE A 127 -8.78 17.29 -3.18
C PHE A 127 -7.28 17.36 -3.57
N ALA A 128 -6.48 18.01 -2.73
CA ALA A 128 -5.05 18.18 -2.97
C ALA A 128 -4.28 16.90 -2.57
N PRO A 129 -3.62 16.20 -3.51
CA PRO A 129 -2.63 15.16 -3.19
C PRO A 129 -1.29 15.80 -2.75
N ASP A 130 -0.35 14.98 -2.30
CA ASP A 130 1.04 15.44 -2.09
C ASP A 130 1.66 15.89 -3.43
N LEU A 131 1.58 15.02 -4.45
CA LEU A 131 2.06 15.24 -5.81
C LEU A 131 1.03 14.74 -6.81
N VAL A 132 0.77 15.49 -7.88
CA VAL A 132 -0.16 15.07 -8.93
C VAL A 132 0.54 14.14 -9.94
N HIS A 133 0.42 12.82 -9.74
CA HIS A 133 1.10 11.81 -10.57
C HIS A 133 0.90 11.96 -12.08
N ARG A 134 -0.32 12.31 -12.53
CA ARG A 134 -0.60 12.51 -13.96
C ARG A 134 0.21 13.65 -14.58
N TYR A 135 0.49 14.71 -13.82
CA TYR A 135 1.32 15.82 -14.30
C TYR A 135 2.80 15.44 -14.25
N ALA A 136 3.21 14.69 -13.22
CA ALA A 136 4.56 14.13 -13.15
C ALA A 136 4.84 13.20 -14.35
N ALA A 137 3.87 12.37 -14.79
CA ALA A 137 4.02 11.51 -15.95
C ALA A 137 4.24 12.28 -17.26
N VAL A 138 3.52 13.39 -17.45
CA VAL A 138 3.75 14.31 -18.59
C VAL A 138 5.10 15.00 -18.47
N ALA A 139 5.46 15.48 -17.28
CA ALA A 139 6.77 16.05 -17.02
C ALA A 139 7.90 15.03 -17.25
N ALA A 140 7.63 13.74 -17.10
CA ALA A 140 8.56 12.65 -17.39
C ALA A 140 8.58 12.24 -18.88
N GLY A 141 7.81 12.93 -19.72
CA GLY A 141 7.78 12.70 -21.17
C GLY A 141 7.01 11.44 -21.60
N LEU A 142 6.21 10.84 -20.71
CA LEU A 142 5.53 9.57 -21.00
C LEU A 142 4.25 9.75 -21.85
N GLY A 143 3.81 10.98 -22.10
CA GLY A 143 2.60 11.25 -22.87
C GLY A 143 2.02 12.64 -22.63
N GLU A 144 0.70 12.78 -22.73
CA GLU A 144 -0.01 14.07 -22.74
C GLU A 144 -1.24 14.06 -21.80
N ILE A 145 -1.78 15.23 -21.50
CA ILE A 145 -3.08 15.35 -20.81
C ILE A 145 -4.21 15.39 -21.84
N GLY A 146 -5.19 14.49 -21.70
CA GLY A 146 -6.41 14.47 -22.50
C GLY A 146 -7.48 15.47 -22.03
N TRP A 147 -8.56 15.60 -22.80
CA TRP A 147 -9.66 16.52 -22.47
C TRP A 147 -10.34 16.22 -21.13
N SER A 148 -10.43 14.95 -20.74
CA SER A 148 -10.95 14.53 -19.42
C SER A 148 -10.05 14.95 -18.25
N GLY A 149 -8.85 15.46 -18.54
CA GLY A 149 -7.78 15.68 -17.57
C GLY A 149 -7.01 14.42 -17.21
N LEU A 150 -7.35 13.24 -17.75
CA LEU A 150 -6.54 12.04 -17.55
C LEU A 150 -5.20 12.13 -18.32
N PHE A 151 -4.19 11.46 -17.79
CA PHE A 151 -2.94 11.23 -18.51
C PHE A 151 -3.17 10.18 -19.61
N LEU A 152 -2.65 10.42 -20.80
CA LEU A 152 -2.71 9.52 -21.95
C LEU A 152 -1.30 9.09 -22.33
N HIS A 153 -1.04 7.78 -22.30
CA HIS A 153 0.18 7.17 -22.82
C HIS A 153 -0.02 6.78 -24.29
N PRO A 154 0.99 6.92 -25.19
CA PRO A 154 0.86 6.57 -26.60
C PRO A 154 0.48 5.11 -26.87
N GLU A 155 0.93 4.16 -26.04
CA GLU A 155 0.59 2.74 -26.21
C GLU A 155 -0.71 2.35 -25.52
N PHE A 156 -1.00 2.90 -24.34
CA PHE A 156 -2.03 2.40 -23.41
C PHE A 156 -3.21 3.37 -23.26
N GLY A 157 -3.13 4.55 -23.88
CA GLY A 157 -4.06 5.64 -23.63
C GLY A 157 -4.21 5.96 -22.15
N PRO A 158 -5.44 6.13 -21.64
CA PRO A 158 -5.67 6.38 -20.22
C PRO A 158 -5.54 5.12 -19.37
N ARG A 159 -5.42 3.93 -19.97
CA ARG A 159 -5.42 2.63 -19.27
C ARG A 159 -4.07 2.35 -18.62
N ILE A 160 -3.50 3.32 -17.94
CA ILE A 160 -2.24 3.19 -17.22
C ILE A 160 -2.35 3.89 -15.87
N ARG A 161 -1.95 3.18 -14.82
CA ARG A 161 -1.79 3.73 -13.48
C ARG A 161 -0.32 4.12 -13.31
N VAL A 162 -0.06 5.28 -12.71
CA VAL A 162 1.31 5.79 -12.54
C VAL A 162 1.56 6.22 -11.10
N VAL A 163 2.80 6.08 -10.65
CA VAL A 163 3.30 6.46 -9.34
C VAL A 163 4.59 7.26 -9.49
N SER A 164 4.98 7.98 -8.44
CA SER A 164 6.13 8.89 -8.49
C SER A 164 7.05 8.73 -7.28
N VAL A 165 8.35 8.89 -7.52
CA VAL A 165 9.40 8.91 -6.50
C VAL A 165 10.19 10.21 -6.66
N ILE A 166 10.26 11.03 -5.62
CA ILE A 166 11.02 12.28 -5.62
C ILE A 166 12.39 11.99 -5.01
N THR A 167 13.49 12.40 -5.64
CA THR A 167 14.84 12.07 -5.17
C THR A 167 15.83 13.20 -5.34
N SER A 168 16.82 13.27 -4.46
CA SER A 168 18.00 14.12 -4.59
C SER A 168 19.01 13.59 -5.62
N ALA A 169 18.80 12.40 -6.17
CA ALA A 169 19.62 11.86 -7.25
C ALA A 169 19.45 12.69 -8.54
N LEU A 170 20.58 13.11 -9.13
CA LEU A 170 20.59 13.75 -10.43
C LEU A 170 20.58 12.69 -11.53
N LEU A 171 19.41 12.46 -12.12
CA LEU A 171 19.18 11.46 -13.16
C LEU A 171 18.99 12.14 -14.52
N THR A 172 19.48 11.50 -15.59
CA THR A 172 19.25 11.97 -16.97
C THR A 172 17.75 12.07 -17.28
N PRO A 173 17.25 13.27 -17.63
CA PRO A 173 15.85 13.49 -17.99
C PRO A 173 15.42 12.68 -19.21
N SER A 174 14.18 12.21 -19.20
CA SER A 174 13.56 11.67 -20.41
C SER A 174 13.12 12.82 -21.32
N PRO A 175 13.21 12.68 -22.66
CA PRO A 175 12.72 13.69 -23.59
C PRO A 175 11.21 13.89 -23.41
N MET A 176 10.70 15.08 -23.70
CA MET A 176 9.24 15.29 -23.74
C MET A 176 8.66 14.47 -24.89
N TYR A 177 7.48 13.88 -24.70
CA TYR A 177 6.74 13.22 -25.78
C TYR A 177 6.56 14.20 -26.94
N ASP A 178 6.91 13.82 -28.16
CA ASP A 178 6.89 14.64 -29.38
C ASP A 178 6.11 13.97 -30.54
N GLY A 179 5.47 12.83 -30.26
CA GLY A 179 4.67 12.11 -31.23
C GLY A 179 3.32 12.78 -31.55
N PRO A 180 2.46 12.09 -32.33
CA PRO A 180 1.13 12.60 -32.68
C PRO A 180 0.26 12.91 -31.46
N ALA A 181 -0.67 13.85 -31.61
CA ALA A 181 -1.62 14.19 -30.55
C ALA A 181 -2.36 12.95 -30.04
N LEU A 182 -2.37 12.78 -28.71
CA LEU A 182 -2.98 11.61 -28.06
C LEU A 182 -4.48 11.79 -27.81
N CYS A 183 -4.97 13.03 -27.80
CA CYS A 183 -6.38 13.37 -27.68
C CYS A 183 -6.88 14.03 -28.97
N ASP A 184 -7.84 13.39 -29.64
CA ASP A 184 -8.53 13.90 -30.83
C ASP A 184 -9.77 14.74 -30.52
N ARG A 185 -10.02 15.03 -29.23
CA ARG A 185 -11.22 15.75 -28.76
C ARG A 185 -12.53 15.11 -29.22
N CYS A 186 -12.60 13.79 -29.28
CA CYS A 186 -13.82 13.04 -29.63
C CYS A 186 -15.01 13.23 -28.67
N MET A 187 -14.78 13.76 -27.46
CA MET A 187 -15.80 14.00 -26.42
C MET A 187 -16.55 12.78 -25.87
N GLU A 188 -16.07 11.56 -26.14
CA GLU A 188 -16.65 10.34 -25.53
C GLU A 188 -16.60 10.37 -23.99
N CYS A 189 -15.52 10.93 -23.41
CA CYS A 189 -15.42 11.13 -21.96
C CYS A 189 -16.50 12.06 -21.39
N VAL A 190 -16.96 13.05 -22.16
CA VAL A 190 -18.02 13.98 -21.76
C VAL A 190 -19.38 13.31 -21.91
N LYS A 191 -19.61 12.67 -23.06
CA LYS A 191 -20.87 12.00 -23.41
C LYS A 191 -21.25 10.90 -22.42
N HIS A 192 -20.26 10.14 -21.94
CA HIS A 192 -20.47 9.00 -21.05
C HIS A 192 -20.30 9.32 -19.57
N CYS A 193 -20.04 10.58 -19.18
CA CYS A 193 -19.89 10.95 -17.78
C CYS A 193 -21.22 10.88 -17.03
N PRO A 194 -21.40 9.97 -16.05
CA PRO A 194 -22.67 9.80 -15.35
C PRO A 194 -22.99 10.99 -14.43
N THR A 195 -21.97 11.71 -13.97
CA THR A 195 -22.10 12.89 -13.12
C THR A 195 -22.07 14.20 -13.90
N ASP A 196 -21.95 14.17 -15.23
CA ASP A 196 -21.89 15.35 -16.07
C ASP A 196 -20.86 16.44 -15.63
N CYS A 197 -19.76 16.01 -14.98
CA CYS A 197 -18.81 16.91 -14.32
C CYS A 197 -17.98 17.78 -15.29
N PHE A 198 -18.04 17.47 -16.59
CA PHE A 198 -17.36 18.22 -17.65
C PHE A 198 -18.22 19.34 -18.26
N ARG A 199 -19.52 19.42 -17.91
CA ARG A 199 -20.42 20.49 -18.37
C ARG A 199 -21.05 21.25 -17.20
N LYS A 200 -21.43 20.55 -16.13
CA LYS A 200 -21.97 21.16 -14.92
C LYS A 200 -20.87 21.67 -14.00
N GLU A 201 -21.07 22.87 -13.45
CA GLU A 201 -20.21 23.49 -12.43
C GLU A 201 -18.73 23.63 -12.85
N VAL A 202 -18.48 23.68 -14.16
CA VAL A 202 -17.14 23.90 -14.69
C VAL A 202 -16.79 25.38 -14.52
N ARG A 203 -15.75 25.66 -13.73
CA ARG A 203 -15.33 27.04 -13.40
C ARG A 203 -14.57 27.75 -14.53
N GLY A 204 -14.16 27.01 -15.56
CA GLY A 204 -13.37 27.51 -16.67
C GLY A 204 -12.53 26.40 -17.30
N ILE A 205 -11.49 26.80 -18.04
CA ILE A 205 -10.51 25.88 -18.61
C ILE A 205 -9.23 26.01 -17.80
N ASN A 206 -8.72 24.88 -17.31
CA ASN A 206 -7.37 24.82 -16.76
C ASN A 206 -6.38 24.93 -17.90
N GLU A 207 -5.41 25.82 -17.77
CA GLU A 207 -4.25 25.92 -18.67
C GLU A 207 -2.99 25.60 -17.87
N LEU A 208 -2.23 24.60 -18.33
CA LEU A 208 -1.07 24.09 -17.61
C LEU A 208 0.13 23.98 -18.58
N GLU A 209 1.22 24.68 -18.27
CA GLU A 209 2.49 24.56 -19.00
C GLU A 209 3.39 23.52 -18.31
N ILE A 210 3.79 22.48 -19.03
CA ILE A 210 4.78 21.49 -18.57
C ILE A 210 5.79 21.26 -19.68
N GLY A 211 7.08 21.48 -19.39
CA GLY A 211 8.16 21.20 -20.35
C GLY A 211 8.01 21.93 -21.69
N GLY A 212 7.53 23.19 -21.67
CA GLY A 212 7.31 24.01 -22.86
C GLY A 212 6.05 23.68 -23.65
N LYS A 213 5.20 22.77 -23.17
CA LYS A 213 3.90 22.42 -23.79
C LYS A 213 2.74 22.87 -22.91
N THR A 214 1.71 23.43 -23.53
CA THR A 214 0.49 23.88 -22.85
C THR A 214 -0.65 22.89 -23.05
N PHE A 215 -1.25 22.44 -21.95
CA PHE A 215 -2.39 21.54 -21.93
C PHE A 215 -3.65 22.27 -21.45
N LYS A 216 -4.80 21.98 -22.08
CA LYS A 216 -6.09 22.60 -21.77
C LYS A 216 -7.16 21.55 -21.52
N PHE A 217 -7.87 21.64 -20.40
CA PHE A 217 -8.96 20.74 -20.02
C PHE A 217 -9.95 21.44 -19.05
N PRO A 218 -11.21 20.97 -18.92
CA PRO A 218 -12.19 21.61 -18.06
C PRO A 218 -11.78 21.63 -16.58
N ALA A 219 -12.02 22.76 -15.91
CA ALA A 219 -11.91 22.90 -14.46
C ALA A 219 -13.14 22.31 -13.76
N THR A 220 -13.22 20.96 -13.79
CA THR A 220 -14.33 20.17 -13.22
C THR A 220 -14.52 20.44 -11.72
N ASN A 221 -15.76 20.55 -11.25
CA ASN A 221 -16.07 20.44 -9.83
C ASN A 221 -15.70 19.03 -9.32
N LYS A 222 -14.75 18.95 -8.39
CA LYS A 222 -14.25 17.67 -7.85
C LYS A 222 -15.25 17.00 -6.93
N TRP A 223 -16.07 17.73 -6.18
CA TRP A 223 -17.15 17.14 -5.39
C TRP A 223 -18.14 16.38 -6.26
N ARG A 224 -18.53 16.97 -7.40
CA ARG A 224 -19.37 16.31 -8.42
C ARG A 224 -18.68 15.12 -9.09
N CYS A 225 -17.40 15.26 -9.45
CA CYS A 225 -16.65 14.16 -10.08
C CYS A 225 -16.47 12.97 -9.14
N SER A 226 -16.29 13.23 -7.84
CA SER A 226 -15.99 12.24 -6.80
C SER A 226 -17.24 11.61 -6.18
N TRP A 227 -18.44 11.94 -6.69
CA TRP A 227 -19.75 11.51 -6.17
C TRP A 227 -19.81 10.02 -5.85
N ALA A 228 -19.53 9.16 -6.82
CA ALA A 228 -19.56 7.72 -6.64
C ALA A 228 -18.17 7.15 -6.31
N GLU A 229 -17.11 7.59 -7.00
CA GLU A 229 -15.76 7.04 -6.79
C GLU A 229 -15.26 7.20 -5.34
N ASN A 230 -15.37 8.41 -4.75
CA ASN A 230 -14.91 8.63 -3.38
C ASN A 230 -16.06 8.42 -2.40
N PHE A 231 -17.18 9.13 -2.59
CA PHE A 231 -18.24 9.14 -1.59
C PHE A 231 -19.21 7.96 -1.70
N GLN A 232 -19.00 7.04 -2.65
CA GLN A 232 -19.79 5.82 -2.81
C GLN A 232 -21.29 6.09 -3.02
N LEU A 233 -21.68 7.29 -3.44
CA LEU A 233 -23.08 7.65 -3.66
C LEU A 233 -23.61 7.00 -4.95
N ASN A 234 -24.89 6.63 -4.95
CA ASN A 234 -25.51 6.00 -6.10
C ASN A 234 -25.66 7.00 -7.27
N LEU A 235 -25.14 6.64 -8.45
CA LEU A 235 -25.25 7.39 -9.70
C LEU A 235 -26.68 7.43 -10.27
N GLN A 236 -27.58 6.55 -9.81
CA GLN A 236 -28.98 6.55 -10.23
C GLN A 236 -29.80 7.65 -9.55
N HIS A 237 -29.28 8.26 -8.48
CA HIS A 237 -29.95 9.39 -7.85
C HIS A 237 -29.83 10.65 -8.72
N LYS A 238 -30.84 11.51 -8.65
CA LYS A 238 -30.80 12.83 -9.29
C LYS A 238 -29.73 13.67 -8.59
N ILE A 239 -28.58 13.85 -9.24
CA ILE A 239 -27.49 14.63 -8.67
C ILE A 239 -27.86 16.13 -8.72
N PRO A 240 -27.85 16.87 -7.59
CA PRO A 240 -28.21 18.29 -7.51
C PRO A 240 -27.37 19.19 -8.43
N ASP A 241 -27.89 20.35 -8.81
CA ASP A 241 -27.18 21.27 -9.71
C ASP A 241 -25.94 21.92 -9.09
N LYS A 242 -25.88 21.99 -7.75
CA LYS A 242 -24.69 22.34 -7.00
C LYS A 242 -24.27 21.17 -6.13
N VAL A 243 -23.01 20.78 -6.20
CA VAL A 243 -22.46 19.68 -5.40
C VAL A 243 -21.27 20.18 -4.60
N ASP A 244 -21.35 20.06 -3.29
CA ASP A 244 -20.27 20.31 -2.34
C ASP A 244 -20.24 19.20 -1.29
N GLU A 245 -19.41 19.38 -0.25
CA GLU A 245 -19.29 18.42 0.86
C GLU A 245 -20.62 18.19 1.58
N ASN A 246 -21.38 19.26 1.88
CA ASN A 246 -22.61 19.16 2.65
C ASN A 246 -23.67 18.37 1.88
N VAL A 247 -23.76 18.62 0.56
CA VAL A 247 -24.65 17.83 -0.31
C VAL A 247 -24.24 16.37 -0.32
N ALA A 248 -22.95 16.06 -0.38
CA ALA A 248 -22.48 14.67 -0.35
C ALA A 248 -22.85 13.98 0.99
N LEU A 249 -22.63 14.66 2.12
CA LEU A 249 -22.97 14.17 3.46
C LEU A 249 -24.48 13.99 3.65
N GLU A 250 -25.31 14.94 3.19
CA GLU A 250 -26.78 14.83 3.25
C GLU A 250 -27.28 13.61 2.46
N TYR A 251 -26.72 13.38 1.26
CA TYR A 251 -27.09 12.21 0.45
C TYR A 251 -26.64 10.90 1.08
N LEU A 252 -25.47 10.89 1.74
CA LEU A 252 -24.99 9.74 2.48
C LEU A 252 -25.87 9.43 3.69
N GLU A 253 -26.29 10.45 4.44
CA GLU A 253 -27.24 10.29 5.54
C GLU A 253 -28.58 9.75 5.04
N LYS A 254 -29.09 10.31 3.94
CA LYS A 254 -30.41 9.97 3.41
C LYS A 254 -30.50 8.60 2.74
N TYR A 255 -29.47 8.21 2.00
CA TYR A 255 -29.51 7.03 1.12
C TYR A 255 -28.46 5.96 1.44
N GLY A 256 -27.45 6.30 2.26
CA GLY A 256 -26.31 5.44 2.52
C GLY A 256 -25.38 5.26 1.31
N PRO A 257 -24.24 4.57 1.50
CA PRO A 257 -23.32 4.24 0.41
C PRO A 257 -23.86 3.11 -0.46
N ARG A 258 -23.66 3.23 -1.77
CA ARG A 258 -23.91 2.19 -2.79
C ARG A 258 -22.66 1.39 -3.16
N GLY A 259 -21.49 2.03 -3.08
CA GLY A 259 -20.19 1.51 -3.49
C GLY A 259 -19.51 2.36 -4.57
N GLY A 260 -18.22 2.11 -4.82
CA GLY A 260 -17.44 2.81 -5.84
C GLY A 260 -17.93 2.55 -7.28
N GLU A 261 -17.24 3.16 -8.24
CA GLU A 261 -17.56 3.04 -9.68
C GLU A 261 -16.29 2.82 -10.52
N GLU A 262 -16.49 2.31 -11.75
CA GLU A 262 -15.49 2.42 -12.80
C GLU A 262 -15.57 3.80 -13.45
N GLY A 263 -14.42 4.47 -13.56
CA GLY A 263 -14.32 5.78 -14.20
C GLY A 263 -14.74 5.72 -15.67
N SER A 264 -15.90 6.26 -16.01
CA SER A 264 -16.40 6.26 -17.40
C SER A 264 -15.48 7.01 -18.36
N CYS A 265 -14.78 8.06 -17.87
CA CYS A 265 -13.79 8.78 -18.66
C CYS A 265 -12.52 7.97 -18.95
N LEU A 266 -12.23 6.93 -18.15
CA LEU A 266 -11.17 5.96 -18.41
C LEU A 266 -11.66 4.90 -19.40
N LYS A 267 -12.84 4.32 -19.15
CA LYS A 267 -13.42 3.24 -19.96
C LYS A 267 -13.64 3.63 -21.43
N PHE A 268 -14.26 4.79 -21.66
CA PHE A 268 -14.64 5.23 -23.00
C PHE A 268 -13.56 6.03 -23.74
N CYS A 269 -12.39 6.25 -23.12
CA CYS A 269 -11.29 6.97 -23.74
C CYS A 269 -10.20 6.01 -24.24
N MET A 270 -9.74 6.23 -25.47
CA MET A 270 -8.61 5.51 -26.06
C MET A 270 -7.91 6.43 -27.07
N VAL A 271 -6.59 6.33 -27.19
CA VAL A 271 -5.82 7.13 -28.15
C VAL A 271 -6.21 6.77 -29.59
N PRO A 272 -6.36 7.74 -30.51
CA PRO A 272 -6.87 7.49 -31.86
C PRO A 272 -6.10 6.40 -32.61
N GLN A 273 -4.78 6.35 -32.43
CA GLN A 273 -3.88 5.43 -33.12
C GLN A 273 -4.04 3.96 -32.66
N LYS A 274 -4.64 3.75 -31.48
CA LYS A 274 -4.89 2.42 -30.89
C LYS A 274 -6.38 2.08 -30.75
N ARG A 275 -7.28 3.00 -31.08
CA ARG A 275 -8.72 2.84 -30.89
C ARG A 275 -9.32 1.91 -31.94
N VAL A 276 -10.02 0.86 -31.50
CA VAL A 276 -10.82 -0.05 -32.34
C VAL A 276 -12.23 -0.12 -31.80
N LYS A 277 -13.25 -0.12 -32.67
CA LYS A 277 -14.64 -0.30 -32.26
C LYS A 277 -15.09 -1.73 -32.58
N ASP A 278 -15.59 -2.42 -31.57
CA ASP A 278 -16.06 -3.79 -31.65
C ASP A 278 -17.29 -3.93 -30.73
N SER A 279 -18.46 -3.60 -31.27
CA SER A 279 -19.71 -3.52 -30.51
C SER A 279 -20.25 -4.88 -30.08
N GLU A 280 -19.85 -5.95 -30.76
CA GLU A 280 -20.22 -7.32 -30.39
C GLU A 280 -19.46 -7.77 -29.14
N TYR A 281 -18.24 -7.25 -28.92
CA TYR A 281 -17.44 -7.57 -27.75
C TYR A 281 -17.75 -6.68 -26.54
N CYS A 282 -17.77 -5.35 -26.70
CA CYS A 282 -18.08 -4.41 -25.63
C CYS A 282 -18.56 -3.04 -26.12
N ARG A 283 -19.17 -2.26 -25.23
CA ARG A 283 -19.59 -0.87 -25.52
C ARG A 283 -18.43 0.12 -25.59
N ALA A 284 -17.32 -0.18 -24.93
CA ALA A 284 -16.13 0.66 -24.89
C ALA A 284 -15.30 0.50 -26.18
N PRO A 285 -14.46 1.49 -26.55
CA PRO A 285 -13.43 1.25 -27.55
C PRO A 285 -12.45 0.19 -27.05
N ARG A 286 -12.05 -0.74 -27.92
CA ARG A 286 -10.97 -1.69 -27.65
C ARG A 286 -9.61 -1.11 -28.03
N ARG A 287 -8.55 -1.65 -27.43
CA ARG A 287 -7.17 -1.29 -27.78
C ARG A 287 -6.62 -2.22 -28.87
N LYS A 288 -6.03 -1.67 -29.92
CA LYS A 288 -5.30 -2.42 -30.95
C LYS A 288 -3.99 -2.98 -30.35
N LYS A 289 -3.86 -4.30 -30.33
CA LYS A 289 -2.70 -5.02 -29.79
C LYS A 289 -1.95 -5.80 -30.88
N ALA A 290 -0.65 -5.95 -30.71
CA ALA A 290 0.16 -6.86 -31.51
C ALA A 290 0.32 -8.20 -30.79
N LEU A 291 0.28 -9.30 -31.53
CA LEU A 291 0.62 -10.63 -31.00
C LEU A 291 2.14 -10.79 -30.99
N LEU A 292 2.71 -10.98 -29.81
CA LEU A 292 4.18 -11.01 -29.63
C LEU A 292 4.72 -12.43 -29.45
N LYS A 293 4.08 -13.24 -28.61
CA LYS A 293 4.53 -14.61 -28.27
C LYS A 293 3.43 -15.64 -28.51
N LYS A 294 3.84 -16.89 -28.77
CA LYS A 294 2.92 -18.02 -28.92
C LYS A 294 2.46 -18.54 -27.55
N PRO A 295 1.27 -19.15 -27.45
CA PRO A 295 0.75 -19.66 -26.17
C PRO A 295 1.65 -20.68 -25.45
N ALA A 296 2.43 -21.47 -26.21
CA ALA A 296 3.35 -22.46 -25.64
C ALA A 296 4.50 -21.82 -24.83
N GLU A 297 5.04 -20.70 -25.32
CA GLU A 297 6.09 -19.93 -24.62
C GLU A 297 5.53 -19.29 -23.36
N LEU A 298 4.35 -18.68 -23.48
CA LEU A 298 3.65 -18.04 -22.37
C LEU A 298 3.30 -19.03 -21.25
N SER A 299 3.00 -20.30 -21.58
CA SER A 299 2.76 -21.33 -20.57
C SER A 299 3.96 -21.53 -19.64
N GLN A 300 5.19 -21.45 -20.14
CA GLN A 300 6.39 -21.58 -19.29
C GLN A 300 6.59 -20.36 -18.38
N GLU A 301 6.32 -19.16 -18.89
CA GLU A 301 6.38 -17.93 -18.10
C GLU A 301 5.29 -17.90 -17.01
N ILE A 302 4.09 -18.39 -17.31
CA ILE A 302 3.01 -18.58 -16.32
C ILE A 302 3.45 -19.55 -15.22
N LYS A 303 4.13 -20.65 -15.56
CA LYS A 303 4.72 -21.58 -14.57
C LYS A 303 5.80 -20.90 -13.71
N ALA A 304 6.56 -19.95 -14.27
CA ALA A 304 7.52 -19.17 -13.51
C ALA A 304 6.83 -18.22 -12.51
N ILE A 305 5.72 -17.58 -12.90
CA ILE A 305 4.88 -16.76 -12.02
C ILE A 305 4.33 -17.62 -10.87
N PHE A 306 3.77 -18.79 -11.17
CA PHE A 306 3.28 -19.76 -10.18
C PHE A 306 4.35 -20.08 -9.11
N LYS A 307 5.58 -20.38 -9.53
CA LYS A 307 6.69 -20.67 -8.62
C LYS A 307 7.13 -19.45 -7.82
N ARG A 308 7.22 -18.27 -8.46
CA ARG A 308 7.62 -17.00 -7.82
C ARG A 308 6.73 -16.62 -6.64
N TYR A 309 5.44 -16.93 -6.74
CA TYR A 309 4.45 -16.62 -5.71
C TYR A 309 4.25 -17.74 -4.68
N PHE A 310 5.02 -18.84 -4.74
CA PHE A 310 4.91 -19.98 -3.82
C PHE A 310 3.48 -20.53 -3.69
N LEU A 311 2.77 -20.60 -4.82
CA LEU A 311 1.41 -21.14 -4.86
C LEU A 311 1.44 -22.67 -4.81
N ASP A 312 0.43 -23.27 -4.19
CA ASP A 312 0.37 -24.72 -3.95
C ASP A 312 -0.04 -25.51 -5.21
N VAL A 313 -0.97 -24.96 -6.00
CA VAL A 313 -1.49 -25.61 -7.21
C VAL A 313 -1.85 -24.59 -8.29
N MET A 314 -1.60 -24.97 -9.54
CA MET A 314 -2.08 -24.28 -10.72
C MET A 314 -2.72 -25.27 -11.68
N VAL A 315 -3.84 -24.89 -12.29
CA VAL A 315 -4.50 -25.65 -13.35
C VAL A 315 -4.74 -24.75 -14.54
N ILE A 316 -4.33 -25.21 -15.72
CA ILE A 316 -4.71 -24.62 -17.00
C ILE A 316 -5.78 -25.52 -17.62
N GLY A 317 -6.95 -24.96 -17.83
CA GLY A 317 -8.13 -25.60 -18.39
C GLY A 317 -8.61 -24.93 -19.67
N GLN A 318 -9.55 -25.57 -20.36
CA GLN A 318 -10.20 -25.02 -21.56
C GLN A 318 -11.62 -24.58 -21.25
N LYS A 319 -12.16 -23.65 -22.05
CA LYS A 319 -13.57 -23.25 -21.92
C LYS A 319 -14.53 -24.43 -22.11
N ASP A 320 -14.18 -25.36 -23.00
CA ASP A 320 -15.02 -26.49 -23.40
C ASP A 320 -15.12 -27.56 -22.29
N ASP A 321 -14.29 -27.45 -21.25
CA ASP A 321 -14.39 -28.31 -20.07
C ASP A 321 -15.69 -28.03 -19.29
N PHE A 322 -16.29 -26.85 -19.44
CA PHE A 322 -17.46 -26.39 -18.70
C PHE A 322 -18.74 -26.48 -19.55
N LYS A 323 -19.74 -27.18 -19.01
CA LYS A 323 -21.10 -27.24 -19.56
C LYS A 323 -22.00 -26.23 -18.83
N PRO A 324 -23.12 -25.80 -19.44
CA PRO A 324 -24.06 -24.88 -18.76
C PRO A 324 -24.52 -25.34 -17.37
N ALA A 325 -24.63 -26.66 -17.14
CA ALA A 325 -25.00 -27.25 -15.85
C ALA A 325 -23.92 -27.09 -14.75
N ASP A 326 -22.67 -26.76 -15.11
CA ASP A 326 -21.58 -26.56 -14.15
C ASP A 326 -21.67 -25.20 -13.42
N HIS A 327 -22.63 -24.34 -13.81
CA HIS A 327 -22.79 -22.96 -13.30
C HIS A 327 -21.53 -22.09 -13.44
N VAL A 328 -20.64 -22.46 -14.37
CA VAL A 328 -19.45 -21.71 -14.77
C VAL A 328 -19.56 -21.51 -16.27
N ASN A 329 -19.77 -20.27 -16.70
CA ASN A 329 -19.81 -19.92 -18.12
C ASN A 329 -18.74 -18.86 -18.42
N PRO A 330 -17.54 -19.28 -18.85
CA PRO A 330 -16.42 -18.37 -19.08
C PRO A 330 -16.71 -17.30 -20.13
N VAL A 331 -17.55 -17.60 -21.13
CA VAL A 331 -17.88 -16.71 -22.26
C VAL A 331 -18.64 -15.47 -21.79
N LEU A 332 -19.42 -15.57 -20.70
CA LEU A 332 -20.12 -14.41 -20.11
C LEU A 332 -19.18 -13.41 -19.43
N HIS A 333 -17.95 -13.81 -19.12
CA HIS A 333 -16.96 -12.98 -18.43
C HIS A 333 -15.84 -12.51 -19.35
N LEU A 334 -15.60 -13.24 -20.44
CA LEU A 334 -14.65 -12.89 -21.48
C LEU A 334 -15.16 -13.50 -22.81
N PRO A 335 -15.72 -12.69 -23.74
CA PRO A 335 -16.40 -13.21 -24.93
C PRO A 335 -15.52 -14.09 -25.84
N ASP A 336 -14.24 -13.76 -25.95
CA ASP A 336 -13.26 -14.46 -26.80
C ASP A 336 -12.41 -15.48 -26.02
N VAL A 337 -12.84 -15.89 -24.82
CA VAL A 337 -12.10 -16.85 -23.98
C VAL A 337 -11.81 -18.15 -24.72
N SER A 338 -10.62 -18.70 -24.45
CA SER A 338 -10.18 -20.03 -24.87
C SER A 338 -9.74 -20.87 -23.68
N SER A 339 -8.98 -20.30 -22.75
CA SER A 339 -8.41 -21.01 -21.61
C SER A 339 -8.66 -20.30 -20.28
N LEU A 340 -8.65 -21.08 -19.20
CA LEU A 340 -8.78 -20.65 -17.82
C LEU A 340 -7.52 -21.03 -17.05
N ILE A 341 -7.02 -20.14 -16.20
CA ILE A 341 -5.91 -20.41 -15.30
C ILE A 341 -6.41 -20.29 -13.86
N LEU A 342 -6.51 -21.42 -13.18
CA LEU A 342 -6.85 -21.49 -11.76
C LEU A 342 -5.56 -21.52 -10.94
N LEU A 343 -5.43 -20.59 -10.00
CA LEU A 343 -4.30 -20.48 -9.09
C LEU A 343 -4.79 -20.72 -7.66
N GLY A 344 -4.13 -21.60 -6.91
CA GLY A 344 -4.55 -22.04 -5.59
C GLY A 344 -3.46 -22.00 -4.53
N ILE A 345 -3.87 -21.62 -3.33
CA ILE A 345 -3.03 -21.56 -2.12
C ILE A 345 -3.78 -22.20 -0.95
N LYS A 346 -3.06 -22.85 -0.04
CA LYS A 346 -3.63 -23.42 1.19
C LYS A 346 -4.03 -22.32 2.16
N LYS A 347 -5.21 -22.46 2.78
CA LYS A 347 -5.68 -21.56 3.82
C LYS A 347 -4.75 -21.58 5.02
N SER A 348 -4.48 -20.39 5.54
CA SER A 348 -3.80 -20.21 6.82
C SER A 348 -4.81 -20.10 7.95
N ALA A 349 -4.38 -20.41 9.18
CA ALA A 349 -5.25 -20.39 10.37
C ALA A 349 -5.48 -18.99 10.96
N GLY A 350 -4.63 -17.99 10.64
CA GLY A 350 -4.71 -16.64 11.19
C GLY A 350 -5.21 -15.60 10.18
N ALA A 351 -5.99 -14.61 10.66
CA ALA A 351 -6.56 -13.55 9.84
C ALA A 351 -5.49 -12.71 9.10
N ASP A 352 -4.37 -12.40 9.76
CA ASP A 352 -3.23 -11.70 9.14
C ASP A 352 -2.71 -12.48 7.93
N GLU A 353 -2.53 -13.80 8.06
CA GLU A 353 -2.06 -14.63 6.96
C GLU A 353 -3.08 -14.81 5.85
N GLU A 354 -4.37 -14.92 6.17
CA GLU A 354 -5.42 -15.06 5.16
C GLU A 354 -5.47 -13.83 4.23
N SER A 355 -5.34 -12.63 4.79
CA SER A 355 -5.21 -11.39 4.00
C SER A 355 -4.01 -11.44 3.05
N LYS A 356 -2.88 -12.01 3.50
CA LYS A 356 -1.68 -12.15 2.66
C LYS A 356 -1.81 -13.24 1.62
N ASN A 357 -2.51 -14.34 1.90
CA ASN A 357 -2.86 -15.34 0.89
C ASN A 357 -3.66 -14.69 -0.25
N TRP A 358 -4.64 -13.84 0.07
CA TRP A 358 -5.36 -13.07 -0.94
C TRP A 358 -4.45 -12.15 -1.73
N ARG A 359 -3.55 -11.41 -1.06
CA ARG A 359 -2.56 -10.55 -1.75
C ARG A 359 -1.70 -11.34 -2.74
N GLN A 360 -1.13 -12.48 -2.34
CA GLN A 360 -0.30 -13.31 -3.22
C GLN A 360 -1.10 -13.90 -4.39
N LEU A 361 -2.30 -14.41 -4.15
CA LEU A 361 -3.20 -14.91 -5.20
C LEU A 361 -3.58 -13.82 -6.20
N ASN A 362 -3.95 -12.65 -5.70
CA ASN A 362 -4.37 -11.52 -6.53
C ASN A 362 -3.21 -10.98 -7.37
N TYR A 363 -2.00 -10.92 -6.79
CA TYR A 363 -0.79 -10.55 -7.52
C TYR A 363 -0.46 -11.56 -8.60
N ALA A 364 -0.51 -12.86 -8.29
CA ALA A 364 -0.26 -13.89 -9.29
C ALA A 364 -1.31 -13.89 -10.41
N GLY A 365 -2.59 -13.73 -10.06
CA GLY A 365 -3.68 -13.64 -11.03
C GLY A 365 -3.56 -12.42 -11.94
N PHE A 366 -3.19 -11.26 -11.37
CA PHE A 366 -2.89 -10.05 -12.13
C PHE A 366 -1.69 -10.27 -13.05
N ASP A 367 -0.55 -10.74 -12.52
CA ASP A 367 0.67 -10.93 -13.31
C ASP A 367 0.48 -11.91 -14.46
N VAL A 368 -0.31 -12.98 -14.27
CA VAL A 368 -0.68 -13.91 -15.35
C VAL A 368 -1.53 -13.22 -16.41
N ALA A 369 -2.58 -12.51 -16.01
CA ALA A 369 -3.45 -11.82 -16.96
C ALA A 369 -2.69 -10.69 -17.68
N HIS A 370 -1.83 -9.97 -16.97
CA HIS A 370 -0.98 -8.89 -17.48
C HIS A 370 0.02 -9.39 -18.51
N LEU A 371 0.70 -10.50 -18.20
CA LEU A 371 1.61 -11.17 -19.14
C LEU A 371 0.90 -11.52 -20.45
N LEU A 372 -0.32 -12.07 -20.37
CA LEU A 372 -1.10 -12.46 -21.54
C LEU A 372 -1.57 -11.23 -22.34
N ASP A 373 -2.01 -10.18 -21.65
CA ASP A 373 -2.50 -8.94 -22.27
C ASP A 373 -1.39 -8.16 -22.99
N MET A 374 -0.23 -8.04 -22.35
CA MET A 374 0.97 -7.44 -22.95
C MET A 374 1.48 -8.20 -24.18
N ASN A 375 1.16 -9.50 -24.30
CA ASN A 375 1.49 -10.32 -25.47
C ASN A 375 0.39 -10.40 -26.53
N GLY A 376 -0.68 -9.61 -26.37
CA GLY A 376 -1.72 -9.38 -27.37
C GLY A 376 -3.00 -10.17 -27.18
N TYR A 377 -3.10 -11.03 -26.18
CA TYR A 377 -4.31 -11.81 -25.90
C TYR A 377 -5.25 -11.05 -24.98
N SER A 378 -6.56 -11.07 -25.21
CA SER A 378 -7.51 -10.62 -24.18
C SER A 378 -7.33 -11.47 -22.93
N ALA A 379 -7.13 -10.85 -21.77
CA ALA A 379 -6.97 -11.55 -20.51
C ALA A 379 -7.48 -10.70 -19.34
N THR A 380 -8.06 -11.35 -18.35
CA THR A 380 -8.61 -10.67 -17.16
C THR A 380 -8.62 -11.58 -15.94
N THR A 381 -8.81 -10.98 -14.77
CA THR A 381 -9.03 -11.62 -13.47
C THR A 381 -10.16 -10.87 -12.75
N TYR A 382 -10.46 -11.18 -11.48
CA TYR A 382 -11.57 -10.56 -10.73
C TYR A 382 -12.93 -10.69 -11.43
N THR A 383 -13.13 -11.79 -12.15
CA THR A 383 -14.43 -12.11 -12.73
C THR A 383 -15.43 -12.52 -11.65
N LYS A 384 -16.72 -12.58 -11.98
CA LYS A 384 -17.75 -13.09 -11.06
C LYS A 384 -17.79 -14.64 -11.02
N ILE A 385 -16.87 -15.32 -11.70
CA ILE A 385 -16.75 -16.78 -11.62
C ILE A 385 -16.33 -17.17 -10.21
N THR A 386 -17.07 -18.10 -9.61
CA THR A 386 -16.69 -18.69 -8.33
C THR A 386 -15.53 -19.66 -8.53
N SER A 387 -14.30 -19.26 -8.17
CA SER A 387 -13.09 -20.08 -8.33
C SER A 387 -13.20 -21.47 -7.67
N ASN A 388 -13.98 -21.60 -6.59
CA ASN A 388 -14.23 -22.91 -5.96
C ASN A 388 -15.01 -23.88 -6.87
N LEU A 389 -15.88 -23.41 -7.75
CA LEU A 389 -16.59 -24.28 -8.71
C LEU A 389 -15.62 -24.77 -9.79
N VAL A 390 -14.74 -23.89 -10.27
CA VAL A 390 -13.64 -24.24 -11.17
C VAL A 390 -12.73 -25.30 -10.52
N ALA A 391 -12.35 -25.09 -9.25
CA ALA A 391 -11.55 -26.05 -8.49
C ALA A 391 -12.22 -27.43 -8.36
N ARG A 392 -13.53 -27.49 -8.07
CA ARG A 392 -14.29 -28.76 -8.01
C ARG A 392 -14.26 -29.50 -9.33
N LYS A 393 -14.39 -28.79 -10.46
CA LYS A 393 -14.35 -29.39 -11.79
C LYS A 393 -13.06 -30.17 -12.04
N TYR A 394 -11.93 -29.65 -11.54
CA TYR A 394 -10.62 -30.30 -11.64
C TYR A 394 -10.27 -31.19 -10.45
N GLY A 395 -11.24 -31.54 -9.60
CA GLY A 395 -11.04 -32.45 -8.46
C GLY A 395 -10.16 -31.88 -7.34
N LEU A 396 -10.07 -30.55 -7.22
CA LEU A 396 -9.27 -29.90 -6.18
C LEU A 396 -10.09 -29.63 -4.91
N PRO A 397 -9.44 -29.66 -3.71
CA PRO A 397 -10.14 -29.41 -2.45
C PRO A 397 -10.55 -27.93 -2.34
N THR A 398 -11.76 -27.66 -1.83
CA THR A 398 -12.28 -26.28 -1.67
C THR A 398 -12.40 -25.80 -0.23
N ARG A 399 -12.30 -26.69 0.76
CA ARG A 399 -12.46 -26.32 2.18
C ARG A 399 -11.21 -25.63 2.72
N ASP A 400 -10.03 -26.19 2.44
CA ASP A 400 -8.75 -25.78 3.01
C ASP A 400 -7.88 -24.98 2.04
N MET A 401 -8.45 -24.53 0.92
CA MET A 401 -7.74 -23.81 -0.14
C MET A 401 -8.49 -22.54 -0.53
N MET A 402 -7.75 -21.57 -1.02
CA MET A 402 -8.24 -20.33 -1.62
C MET A 402 -7.80 -20.30 -3.07
N TYR A 403 -8.64 -19.75 -3.95
CA TYR A 403 -8.38 -19.76 -5.39
C TYR A 403 -8.73 -18.43 -6.06
N VAL A 404 -7.94 -18.08 -7.08
CA VAL A 404 -8.25 -17.04 -8.06
C VAL A 404 -8.27 -17.66 -9.46
N THR A 405 -9.17 -17.17 -10.31
CA THR A 405 -9.29 -17.64 -11.71
C THR A 405 -9.02 -16.49 -12.65
N ALA A 406 -8.03 -16.64 -13.53
CA ALA A 406 -7.80 -15.76 -14.66
C ALA A 406 -8.36 -16.37 -15.95
N LEU A 407 -8.88 -15.54 -16.84
CA LEU A 407 -9.42 -15.93 -18.15
C LEU A 407 -8.56 -15.36 -19.26
N THR A 408 -8.43 -16.08 -20.38
CA THR A 408 -7.73 -15.58 -21.54
C THR A 408 -8.24 -16.13 -22.86
N SER A 409 -8.13 -15.33 -23.91
CA SER A 409 -8.31 -15.74 -25.31
C SER A 409 -7.16 -16.61 -25.85
N ALA A 410 -6.01 -16.66 -25.16
CA ALA A 410 -4.91 -17.53 -25.54
C ALA A 410 -5.30 -19.01 -25.36
N LYS A 411 -5.14 -19.83 -26.40
CA LYS A 411 -5.31 -21.28 -26.31
C LYS A 411 -4.06 -21.93 -25.70
N LEU A 412 -4.01 -21.96 -24.37
CA LEU A 412 -2.88 -22.49 -23.60
C LEU A 412 -2.95 -24.03 -23.53
N PRO A 413 -1.81 -24.73 -23.46
CA PRO A 413 -1.81 -26.17 -23.23
C PRO A 413 -2.35 -26.49 -21.83
N SER A 414 -3.33 -27.40 -21.75
CA SER A 414 -3.89 -27.84 -20.47
C SER A 414 -2.84 -28.53 -19.61
N GLY A 415 -2.95 -28.38 -18.29
CA GLY A 415 -1.99 -29.01 -17.37
C GLY A 415 -2.25 -28.66 -15.91
N VAL A 416 -1.66 -29.46 -15.03
CA VAL A 416 -1.70 -29.25 -13.58
C VAL A 416 -0.27 -29.17 -13.08
N GLU A 417 0.03 -28.13 -12.33
CA GLU A 417 1.31 -27.94 -11.65
C GLU A 417 1.06 -27.88 -10.15
N LYS A 418 1.92 -28.54 -9.37
CA LYS A 418 1.85 -28.53 -7.90
C LYS A 418 3.20 -28.13 -7.34
N LEU A 419 3.18 -27.42 -6.22
CA LEU A 419 4.40 -27.05 -5.52
C LEU A 419 5.13 -28.31 -5.04
N LYS A 420 6.44 -28.37 -5.28
CA LYS A 420 7.28 -29.50 -4.85
C LYS A 420 7.72 -29.30 -3.40
N ILE A 421 7.53 -30.33 -2.57
CA ILE A 421 7.98 -30.36 -1.18
C ILE A 421 9.47 -30.72 -1.15
N SER A 422 10.26 -29.99 -0.36
CA SER A 422 11.67 -30.27 -0.10
C SER A 422 11.81 -31.11 1.18
N LYS A 423 12.72 -32.09 1.20
CA LYS A 423 12.98 -32.88 2.42
C LYS A 423 14.16 -32.37 3.25
N ARG A 424 14.81 -31.28 2.84
CA ARG A 424 16.00 -30.75 3.53
C ARG A 424 15.59 -29.69 4.55
N SER A 425 15.99 -29.88 5.81
CA SER A 425 15.89 -28.85 6.83
C SER A 425 16.76 -27.64 6.45
N PRO A 426 16.23 -26.41 6.45
CA PRO A 426 17.02 -25.23 6.17
C PRO A 426 17.94 -24.92 7.35
N GLU A 427 19.21 -24.65 7.05
CA GLU A 427 20.18 -24.16 8.03
C GLU A 427 19.87 -22.69 8.39
N PRO A 428 20.21 -22.19 9.59
CA PRO A 428 19.93 -20.82 10.00
C PRO A 428 20.45 -19.76 9.01
N ASP A 429 21.64 -19.94 8.44
CA ASP A 429 22.20 -19.01 7.46
C ASP A 429 21.47 -19.05 6.12
N ALA A 430 20.95 -20.22 5.71
CA ALA A 430 20.12 -20.32 4.53
C ALA A 430 18.80 -19.56 4.70
N ILE A 431 18.21 -19.59 5.91
CA ILE A 431 17.03 -18.79 6.24
C ILE A 431 17.35 -17.29 6.18
N ARG A 432 18.48 -16.85 6.75
CA ARG A 432 18.88 -15.44 6.70
C ARG A 432 19.07 -14.95 5.27
N ASN A 433 19.80 -15.71 4.45
CA ASN A 433 20.06 -15.35 3.06
C ASN A 433 18.76 -15.30 2.27
N PHE A 434 17.88 -16.29 2.44
CA PHE A 434 16.56 -16.26 1.81
C PHE A 434 15.75 -15.00 2.18
N CYS A 435 15.69 -14.64 3.47
CA CYS A 435 14.99 -13.44 3.92
C CYS A 435 15.59 -12.15 3.34
N ARG A 436 16.93 -12.04 3.30
CA ARG A 436 17.65 -10.90 2.73
C ARG A 436 17.47 -10.78 1.23
N ASP A 437 17.56 -11.90 0.50
CA ASP A 437 17.34 -11.95 -0.96
C ASP A 437 15.91 -11.55 -1.34
N ASN A 438 14.95 -11.74 -0.43
CA ASN A 438 13.57 -11.27 -0.60
C ASN A 438 13.33 -9.83 -0.12
N GLY A 439 14.33 -9.19 0.49
CA GLY A 439 14.38 -7.74 0.75
C GLY A 439 14.39 -7.31 2.22
N ALA A 440 14.49 -8.24 3.18
CA ALA A 440 14.63 -7.89 4.60
C ALA A 440 16.02 -7.31 4.91
N ASP A 441 16.08 -6.21 5.66
CA ASP A 441 17.35 -5.60 6.07
C ASP A 441 17.96 -6.35 7.26
N LEU A 442 17.10 -6.71 8.20
CA LEU A 442 17.49 -7.32 9.48
C LEU A 442 16.81 -8.68 9.60
N VAL A 443 17.58 -9.67 10.06
CA VAL A 443 17.07 -11.02 10.32
C VAL A 443 17.75 -11.52 11.59
N GLY A 444 16.97 -11.89 12.59
CA GLY A 444 17.45 -12.38 13.88
C GLY A 444 16.59 -13.51 14.43
N PHE A 445 17.16 -14.31 15.34
CA PHE A 445 16.51 -15.50 15.90
C PHE A 445 16.51 -15.48 17.43
N PHE A 446 15.44 -16.03 18.02
CA PHE A 446 15.44 -16.38 19.44
C PHE A 446 14.60 -17.63 19.72
N SER A 447 14.95 -18.31 20.80
CA SER A 447 14.31 -19.54 21.27
C SER A 447 13.12 -19.25 22.17
N GLU A 448 12.22 -20.23 22.28
CA GLU A 448 11.14 -20.20 23.27
C GLU A 448 11.68 -20.06 24.71
N ALA A 449 12.82 -20.69 25.01
CA ALA A 449 13.43 -20.64 26.34
C ALA A 449 13.84 -19.22 26.72
N ARG A 450 14.52 -18.49 25.82
CA ARG A 450 14.88 -17.09 26.02
C ARG A 450 13.65 -16.20 26.20
N CYS A 451 12.61 -16.40 25.39
CA CYS A 451 11.36 -15.64 25.51
C CYS A 451 10.69 -15.84 26.88
N ARG A 452 10.61 -17.08 27.36
CA ARG A 452 10.08 -17.40 28.70
C ARG A 452 10.92 -16.77 29.82
N GLN A 453 12.24 -16.76 29.69
CA GLN A 453 13.12 -16.10 30.65
C GLN A 453 12.85 -14.58 30.68
N PHE A 454 12.79 -13.94 29.52
CA PHE A 454 12.52 -12.51 29.42
C PHE A 454 11.15 -12.13 30.00
N ARG A 455 10.11 -12.92 29.70
CA ARG A 455 8.77 -12.68 30.24
C ARG A 455 8.75 -12.63 31.77
N LYS A 456 9.46 -13.56 32.44
CA LYS A 456 9.60 -13.54 33.90
C LYS A 456 10.28 -12.26 34.40
N VAL A 457 11.34 -11.82 33.71
CA VAL A 457 12.04 -10.57 34.04
C VAL A 457 11.12 -9.36 33.89
N LEU A 458 10.33 -9.31 32.82
CA LEU A 458 9.38 -8.24 32.54
C LEU A 458 8.26 -8.19 33.58
N GLU A 459 7.57 -9.31 33.84
CA GLU A 459 6.45 -9.38 34.77
C GLU A 459 6.86 -9.07 36.23
N ASN A 460 8.10 -9.38 36.61
CA ASN A 460 8.65 -9.02 37.92
C ASN A 460 8.90 -7.51 38.09
N LYS A 461 9.09 -6.77 36.99
CA LYS A 461 9.45 -5.34 37.00
C LYS A 461 8.29 -4.44 36.60
N ILE A 462 7.39 -4.93 35.75
CA ILE A 462 6.28 -4.20 35.15
C ILE A 462 5.02 -5.05 35.29
N LYS A 463 4.07 -4.55 36.09
CA LYS A 463 2.74 -5.13 36.18
C LYS A 463 1.92 -4.70 34.98
N LEU A 464 1.64 -5.63 34.06
CA LEU A 464 0.77 -5.41 32.92
C LEU A 464 -0.71 -5.45 33.37
N PRO A 465 -1.58 -4.57 32.84
CA PRO A 465 -3.01 -4.69 33.07
C PRO A 465 -3.56 -5.95 32.37
N GLU A 466 -4.68 -6.49 32.86
CA GLU A 466 -5.33 -7.66 32.24
C GLU A 466 -6.03 -7.30 30.92
N SER A 467 -6.61 -6.10 30.86
CA SER A 467 -7.27 -5.54 29.68
C SER A 467 -6.99 -4.05 29.54
N ARG A 468 -7.27 -3.52 28.35
CA ARG A 468 -7.36 -2.09 28.08
C ARG A 468 -8.67 -1.77 27.39
N GLU A 469 -9.28 -0.66 27.78
CA GLU A 469 -10.44 -0.12 27.08
C GLU A 469 -10.00 0.69 25.87
N VAL A 470 -10.68 0.48 24.75
CA VAL A 470 -10.44 1.17 23.49
C VAL A 470 -11.76 1.66 22.93
N VAL A 471 -11.72 2.75 22.18
CA VAL A 471 -12.88 3.27 21.48
C VAL A 471 -12.79 2.87 20.01
N ALA A 472 -13.87 2.31 19.47
CA ALA A 472 -14.00 1.95 18.06
C ALA A 472 -15.08 2.81 17.40
N ASP A 473 -14.84 3.26 16.17
CA ASP A 473 -15.89 3.84 15.34
C ASP A 473 -16.72 2.72 14.73
N THR A 474 -18.04 2.76 14.94
CA THR A 474 -18.98 1.79 14.38
C THR A 474 -19.71 2.30 13.16
N ASN A 475 -19.63 3.61 12.88
CA ASN A 475 -20.22 4.20 11.70
C ASN A 475 -19.40 3.91 10.44
N PHE A 476 -20.06 3.99 9.29
CA PHE A 476 -19.35 3.91 8.02
C PHE A 476 -18.50 5.17 7.77
N THR A 477 -17.68 5.07 6.72
CA THR A 477 -16.55 5.95 6.40
C THR A 477 -16.84 7.46 6.40
N TYR A 478 -18.03 7.88 5.98
CA TYR A 478 -18.37 9.29 5.73
C TYR A 478 -19.50 9.82 6.63
N CYS A 479 -19.60 9.27 7.84
CA CYS A 479 -20.46 9.79 8.90
C CYS A 479 -19.66 10.39 10.04
N ASP A 480 -20.32 11.01 11.01
CA ASP A 480 -19.68 11.34 12.28
C ASP A 480 -19.27 10.06 13.03
N PHE A 481 -18.38 10.23 14.01
CA PHE A 481 -17.88 9.13 14.82
C PHE A 481 -19.01 8.58 15.69
N ASN A 482 -19.20 7.26 15.75
CA ASN A 482 -20.09 6.62 16.73
C ASN A 482 -19.26 5.70 17.62
N ALA A 483 -18.96 6.17 18.82
CA ALA A 483 -17.98 5.55 19.70
C ALA A 483 -18.55 4.34 20.43
N GLU A 484 -17.93 3.19 20.22
CA GLU A 484 -18.18 1.97 21.00
C GLU A 484 -16.97 1.64 21.86
N ILE A 485 -17.16 1.55 23.17
CA ILE A 485 -16.11 1.13 24.11
C ILE A 485 -15.98 -0.39 24.04
N ARG A 486 -14.76 -0.86 23.76
CA ARG A 486 -14.40 -2.28 23.69
C ARG A 486 -13.26 -2.59 24.65
N ASN A 487 -13.27 -3.81 25.17
CA ASN A 487 -12.18 -4.33 25.99
C ASN A 487 -11.25 -5.21 25.14
N GLU A 488 -9.97 -4.85 25.10
CA GLU A 488 -8.91 -5.65 24.48
C GLU A 488 -8.07 -6.31 25.59
N ALA A 489 -7.86 -7.63 25.51
CA ALA A 489 -6.98 -8.32 26.44
C ALA A 489 -5.52 -7.90 26.23
N VAL A 490 -4.80 -7.67 27.32
CA VAL A 490 -3.37 -7.30 27.31
C VAL A 490 -2.57 -8.45 27.90
N LYS A 491 -1.79 -9.13 27.06
CA LYS A 491 -0.95 -10.26 27.49
C LYS A 491 0.27 -10.40 26.60
N MET A 492 1.44 -10.48 27.22
CA MET A 492 2.65 -10.88 26.51
C MET A 492 2.56 -12.35 26.09
N LYS A 493 2.66 -12.60 24.79
CA LYS A 493 2.59 -13.96 24.22
C LYS A 493 3.97 -14.64 24.22
N ASN A 494 3.97 -15.95 24.37
CA ASN A 494 5.10 -16.83 24.08
C ASN A 494 4.88 -17.54 22.73
N PRO A 495 5.93 -18.14 22.14
CA PRO A 495 5.79 -18.95 20.92
C PRO A 495 4.70 -20.03 21.05
N SER A 496 4.61 -20.70 22.19
CA SER A 496 3.61 -21.75 22.45
C SER A 496 2.15 -21.25 22.46
N ASP A 497 1.92 -19.95 22.65
CA ASP A 497 0.57 -19.36 22.59
C ASP A 497 0.05 -19.27 21.13
N TRP A 498 0.93 -19.41 20.13
CA TRP A 498 0.56 -19.38 18.70
C TRP A 498 0.16 -20.74 18.17
N PHE A 499 0.96 -21.78 18.45
CA PHE A 499 0.56 -23.17 18.24
C PHE A 499 1.38 -24.12 19.13
N PRO A 500 0.82 -25.28 19.51
CA PRO A 500 1.55 -26.27 20.29
C PRO A 500 2.81 -26.78 19.58
N GLY A 501 3.95 -26.71 20.28
CA GLY A 501 5.23 -27.19 19.76
C GLY A 501 6.09 -26.14 19.05
N ALA A 502 5.68 -24.86 19.02
CA ALA A 502 6.53 -23.76 18.56
C ALA A 502 7.81 -23.65 19.41
N LYS A 503 9.00 -23.64 18.77
CA LYS A 503 10.31 -23.70 19.44
C LYS A 503 11.13 -22.44 19.30
N SER A 504 10.97 -21.70 18.21
CA SER A 504 11.77 -20.51 17.94
C SER A 504 10.98 -19.45 17.17
N VAL A 505 11.54 -18.24 17.15
CA VAL A 505 10.99 -17.09 16.44
C VAL A 505 12.06 -16.49 15.55
N ILE A 506 11.69 -16.20 14.30
CA ILE A 506 12.48 -15.42 13.36
C ILE A 506 11.90 -14.01 13.34
N VAL A 507 12.73 -12.99 13.56
CA VAL A 507 12.33 -11.59 13.49
C VAL A 507 12.95 -10.97 12.26
N LEU A 508 12.13 -10.36 11.42
CA LEU A 508 12.56 -9.63 10.23
C LEU A 508 12.34 -8.13 10.46
N GLY A 509 13.32 -7.32 10.06
CA GLY A 509 13.23 -5.86 10.06
C GLY A 509 13.34 -5.29 8.65
N LEU A 510 12.57 -4.24 8.39
CA LEU A 510 12.58 -3.51 7.12
C LEU A 510 12.58 -2.01 7.37
N HIS A 511 13.60 -1.32 6.87
CA HIS A 511 13.68 0.14 6.91
C HIS A 511 12.74 0.77 5.88
N PHE A 512 12.36 2.02 6.14
CA PHE A 512 11.73 2.88 5.16
C PHE A 512 12.55 4.16 4.96
N PRO A 513 12.45 4.83 3.80
CA PRO A 513 13.28 5.98 3.51
C PRO A 513 13.20 7.09 4.56
N HIS A 514 14.35 7.61 4.96
CA HIS A 514 14.50 8.62 6.00
C HIS A 514 13.73 9.90 5.69
N ALA A 515 13.74 10.31 4.42
CA ALA A 515 13.04 11.52 3.96
C ALA A 515 11.54 11.48 4.28
N SER A 516 10.90 10.30 4.26
CA SER A 516 9.47 10.16 4.57
C SER A 516 9.12 10.58 5.99
N LEU A 517 10.06 10.53 6.94
CA LEU A 517 9.87 11.04 8.29
C LEU A 517 10.52 12.42 8.48
N ASP A 518 11.69 12.66 7.86
CA ASP A 518 12.43 13.92 8.03
C ASP A 518 11.71 15.14 7.47
N THR A 519 10.99 14.99 6.34
CA THR A 519 10.24 16.08 5.71
C THR A 519 8.78 16.13 6.14
N ALA A 520 8.31 15.14 6.90
CA ALA A 520 6.95 15.11 7.39
C ALA A 520 6.67 16.31 8.31
N LYS A 521 5.55 16.99 8.07
CA LYS A 521 5.12 18.21 8.80
C LYS A 521 6.04 19.43 8.60
N ILE A 522 7.02 19.37 7.70
CA ILE A 522 7.96 20.47 7.45
C ILE A 522 7.43 21.41 6.35
N THR A 523 7.51 22.71 6.60
CA THR A 523 7.22 23.79 5.64
C THR A 523 8.19 23.71 4.46
N PRO A 524 7.73 23.86 3.20
CA PRO A 524 6.43 24.39 2.80
C PRO A 524 5.33 23.35 2.55
N SER A 525 5.62 22.07 2.33
CA SER A 525 4.54 21.10 2.03
C SER A 525 3.67 20.79 3.25
N GLU A 526 4.29 20.67 4.42
CA GLU A 526 3.66 20.17 5.65
C GLU A 526 2.88 18.88 5.41
N SER A 527 3.42 18.01 4.54
CA SER A 527 2.81 16.73 4.19
C SER A 527 2.97 15.73 5.33
N VAL A 528 1.95 14.91 5.55
CA VAL A 528 1.95 13.79 6.51
C VAL A 528 1.75 12.45 5.83
N GLY A 529 1.22 12.49 4.61
CA GLY A 529 0.87 11.32 3.82
C GLY A 529 2.04 10.38 3.51
N PRO A 530 3.19 10.88 3.03
CA PRO A 530 4.31 10.00 2.69
C PRO A 530 4.79 9.15 3.86
N PHE A 531 4.76 9.69 5.09
CA PHE A 531 5.08 8.92 6.30
C PHE A 531 4.08 7.79 6.53
N ALA A 532 2.79 8.12 6.56
CA ALA A 532 1.74 7.14 6.82
C ALA A 532 1.77 5.98 5.80
N PHE A 533 2.04 6.32 4.55
CA PHE A 533 2.18 5.36 3.47
C PHE A 533 3.37 4.40 3.65
N VAL A 534 4.57 4.91 3.91
CA VAL A 534 5.74 4.02 4.04
C VAL A 534 5.62 3.07 5.24
N GLN A 535 4.83 3.42 6.27
CA GLN A 535 4.49 2.50 7.35
C GLN A 535 3.67 1.31 6.85
N TYR A 536 2.63 1.59 6.06
CA TYR A 536 1.73 0.59 5.50
C TYR A 536 2.48 -0.37 4.56
N ASP A 537 3.30 0.19 3.66
CA ASP A 537 4.05 -0.60 2.68
C ASP A 537 5.16 -1.43 3.32
N ALA A 538 5.86 -0.87 4.31
CA ALA A 538 6.87 -1.64 5.04
C ALA A 538 6.25 -2.88 5.71
N LEU A 539 5.06 -2.76 6.29
CA LEU A 539 4.32 -3.90 6.85
C LEU A 539 3.89 -4.91 5.79
N ASN A 540 3.40 -4.45 4.63
CA ASN A 540 3.01 -5.33 3.54
C ASN A 540 4.20 -6.12 2.98
N LEU A 541 5.31 -5.46 2.71
CA LEU A 541 6.51 -6.10 2.20
C LEU A 541 7.13 -7.05 3.22
N LEU A 542 7.18 -6.67 4.50
CA LEU A 542 7.57 -7.60 5.58
C LEU A 542 6.67 -8.83 5.62
N SER A 543 5.36 -8.63 5.49
CA SER A 543 4.40 -9.73 5.45
C SER A 543 4.59 -10.64 4.24
N ASP A 544 4.92 -10.07 3.08
CA ASP A 544 5.22 -10.85 1.87
C ASP A 544 6.50 -11.68 2.04
N ILE A 545 7.55 -11.12 2.66
CA ILE A 545 8.78 -11.85 3.00
C ILE A 545 8.48 -12.94 4.05
N ALA A 546 7.71 -12.62 5.09
CA ALA A 546 7.33 -13.57 6.13
C ALA A 546 6.49 -14.72 5.59
N PHE A 547 5.55 -14.43 4.69
CA PHE A 547 4.76 -15.43 3.99
C PHE A 547 5.66 -16.38 3.20
N ARG A 548 6.58 -15.86 2.38
CA ARG A 548 7.53 -16.69 1.60
C ARG A 548 8.42 -17.54 2.51
N THR A 549 8.86 -16.97 3.62
CA THR A 549 9.68 -17.68 4.62
C THR A 549 8.88 -18.79 5.29
N CYS A 550 7.60 -18.55 5.61
CA CYS A 550 6.71 -19.59 6.12
C CYS A 550 6.49 -20.70 5.10
N GLN A 551 6.33 -20.38 3.81
CA GLN A 551 6.21 -21.39 2.75
C GLN A 551 7.50 -22.19 2.58
N MET A 552 8.66 -21.56 2.65
CA MET A 552 9.95 -22.25 2.66
C MET A 552 10.06 -23.23 3.85
N LEU A 553 9.64 -22.83 5.05
CA LEU A 553 9.63 -23.70 6.23
C LEU A 553 8.61 -24.85 6.11
N ARG A 554 7.40 -24.56 5.62
CA ARG A 554 6.34 -25.57 5.39
C ARG A 554 6.74 -26.59 4.34
N THR A 555 7.36 -26.14 3.24
CA THR A 555 7.88 -27.05 2.21
C THR A 555 9.05 -27.89 2.71
N ALA A 556 9.72 -27.50 3.80
CA ALA A 556 10.73 -28.30 4.50
C ALA A 556 10.16 -29.18 5.64
N GLY A 557 8.84 -29.16 5.87
CA GLY A 557 8.16 -29.99 6.88
C GLY A 557 7.93 -29.33 8.24
N TYR A 558 8.21 -28.04 8.39
CA TYR A 558 8.01 -27.29 9.63
C TYR A 558 6.68 -26.55 9.65
N LYS A 559 6.09 -26.38 10.84
CA LYS A 559 4.99 -25.45 11.06
C LYS A 559 5.56 -24.05 11.21
N ALA A 560 4.95 -23.08 10.52
CA ALA A 560 5.31 -21.69 10.61
C ALA A 560 4.07 -20.81 10.46
N THR A 561 3.98 -19.78 11.31
CA THR A 561 2.99 -18.71 11.24
C THR A 561 3.68 -17.36 11.46
N PHE A 562 3.10 -16.24 11.06
CA PHE A 562 3.67 -14.92 11.35
C PHE A 562 2.65 -13.90 11.89
N THR A 563 3.16 -12.82 12.50
CA THR A 563 2.35 -11.72 13.05
C THR A 563 3.07 -10.38 13.05
N ASN A 564 2.28 -9.31 12.94
CA ASN A 564 2.77 -7.94 13.06
C ASN A 564 2.94 -7.46 14.52
N ASP A 565 2.44 -8.20 15.52
CA ASP A 565 2.61 -7.89 16.94
C ASP A 565 2.70 -9.17 17.78
N PHE A 566 3.90 -9.76 17.80
CA PHE A 566 4.23 -10.91 18.64
C PHE A 566 4.14 -10.58 20.11
N ASP A 567 4.59 -9.38 20.48
CA ASP A 567 4.62 -8.94 21.86
C ASP A 567 3.19 -8.88 22.43
N GLY A 568 2.20 -8.51 21.61
CA GLY A 568 0.80 -8.39 22.02
C GLY A 568 0.52 -7.18 22.93
N LEU A 569 1.46 -6.24 22.95
CA LEU A 569 1.45 -5.06 23.83
C LEU A 569 1.33 -3.75 23.05
N ALA A 570 1.53 -3.79 21.72
CA ALA A 570 1.42 -2.58 20.93
C ALA A 570 -0.04 -2.11 20.85
N SER A 571 -0.21 -0.80 20.69
CA SER A 571 -1.50 -0.23 20.31
C SER A 571 -1.48 0.02 18.79
N LYS A 572 -2.42 0.81 18.29
CA LYS A 572 -2.56 1.13 16.89
C LYS A 572 -2.26 2.60 16.61
N MET A 573 -1.99 2.89 15.36
CA MET A 573 -1.80 4.23 14.81
C MET A 573 -2.79 4.40 13.66
N ILE A 574 -3.53 5.50 13.67
CA ILE A 574 -4.48 5.82 12.61
C ILE A 574 -3.74 6.25 11.34
N SER A 575 -4.25 5.80 10.20
CA SER A 575 -3.78 6.17 8.87
C SER A 575 -4.94 6.10 7.89
N CYS A 576 -4.83 6.81 6.77
CA CYS A 576 -5.73 6.66 5.62
C CYS A 576 -5.79 5.23 5.05
N ARG A 577 -4.80 4.38 5.39
CA ARG A 577 -4.79 2.94 5.08
C ARG A 577 -5.38 2.07 6.19
N GLY A 578 -6.06 2.67 7.16
CA GLY A 578 -6.66 2.03 8.32
C GLY A 578 -5.77 2.07 9.57
N LEU A 579 -6.23 1.42 10.64
CA LEU A 579 -5.48 1.32 11.90
C LEU A 579 -4.32 0.33 11.76
N LEU A 580 -3.10 0.84 11.73
CA LEU A 580 -1.88 0.04 11.66
C LEU A 580 -1.38 -0.28 13.07
N PRO A 581 -0.70 -1.42 13.30
CA PRO A 581 0.08 -1.61 14.53
C PRO A 581 1.06 -0.45 14.69
N ASP A 582 1.22 0.10 15.89
CA ASP A 582 2.16 1.19 16.10
C ASP A 582 3.63 0.71 16.03
N LEU A 583 4.60 1.62 15.92
CA LEU A 583 6.01 1.24 15.74
C LEU A 583 6.63 0.55 16.97
N ARG A 584 5.91 0.37 18.09
CA ARG A 584 6.39 -0.45 19.23
C ARG A 584 6.09 -1.93 19.04
N SER A 585 5.28 -2.29 18.04
CA SER A 585 5.00 -3.69 17.72
C SER A 585 6.29 -4.44 17.43
N ASN A 586 6.45 -5.61 18.04
CA ASN A 586 7.67 -6.44 17.97
C ASN A 586 8.94 -5.79 18.56
N CYS A 587 8.84 -4.76 19.40
CA CYS A 587 9.98 -4.14 20.08
C CYS A 587 10.75 -5.14 20.94
N PHE A 588 10.05 -6.01 21.69
CA PHE A 588 10.71 -7.01 22.52
C PHE A 588 11.17 -8.19 21.67
N ALA A 589 10.37 -8.63 20.70
CA ALA A 589 10.82 -9.64 19.73
C ALA A 589 12.14 -9.25 19.05
N SER A 590 12.26 -8.02 18.53
CA SER A 590 13.48 -7.55 17.86
C SER A 590 14.67 -7.39 18.82
N MET A 591 14.42 -7.05 20.09
CA MET A 591 15.45 -7.04 21.13
C MET A 591 15.95 -8.46 21.44
N LEU A 592 15.05 -9.43 21.62
CA LEU A 592 15.39 -10.83 21.91
C LEU A 592 16.14 -11.48 20.75
N ALA A 593 15.87 -11.05 19.52
CA ALA A 593 16.57 -11.44 18.30
C ALA A 593 17.93 -10.72 18.11
N GLY A 594 18.33 -9.84 19.03
CA GLY A 594 19.61 -9.12 18.97
C GLY A 594 19.67 -7.97 17.96
N LEU A 595 18.54 -7.60 17.35
CA LEU A 595 18.49 -6.63 16.25
C LEU A 595 18.40 -5.17 16.71
N SER A 596 17.84 -4.95 17.91
CA SER A 596 17.54 -3.60 18.42
C SER A 596 17.64 -3.54 19.95
N TYR A 597 17.54 -2.34 20.50
CA TYR A 597 17.26 -2.11 21.92
C TYR A 597 16.05 -1.17 22.09
N PRO A 598 15.26 -1.29 23.18
CA PRO A 598 14.15 -0.37 23.43
C PRO A 598 14.66 1.05 23.70
N GLY A 599 14.19 2.03 22.93
CA GLY A 599 14.49 3.43 23.16
C GLY A 599 13.72 4.03 24.35
N TYR A 600 14.10 5.24 24.74
CA TYR A 600 13.43 5.97 25.83
C TYR A 600 11.95 6.27 25.55
N HIS A 601 11.58 6.41 24.28
CA HIS A 601 10.18 6.53 23.83
C HIS A 601 9.47 5.16 23.68
N GLY A 602 10.11 4.05 24.04
CA GLY A 602 9.56 2.68 23.99
C GLY A 602 9.55 2.02 22.61
N HIS A 603 10.08 2.68 21.56
CA HIS A 603 10.17 2.11 20.22
C HIS A 603 11.53 1.41 20.03
N PRO A 604 11.61 0.34 19.21
CA PRO A 604 12.87 -0.35 18.96
C PRO A 604 13.83 0.55 18.19
N LEU A 605 15.08 0.60 18.66
CA LEU A 605 16.16 1.35 18.04
C LEU A 605 17.19 0.39 17.43
N THR A 606 17.41 0.53 16.12
CA THR A 606 18.46 -0.20 15.40
C THR A 606 19.65 0.74 15.15
N PRO A 607 20.88 0.21 15.10
CA PRO A 607 22.06 1.04 14.84
C PRO A 607 22.01 1.74 13.47
N GLN A 608 21.55 1.03 12.44
CA GLN A 608 21.58 1.54 11.07
C GLN A 608 20.43 2.51 10.78
N TYR A 609 19.23 2.24 11.33
CA TYR A 609 18.00 2.94 10.90
C TYR A 609 17.30 3.71 12.04
N GLY A 610 17.77 3.60 13.28
CA GLY A 610 17.16 4.26 14.42
C GLY A 610 15.72 3.76 14.65
N VAL A 611 14.73 4.62 14.43
CA VAL A 611 13.28 4.29 14.47
C VAL A 611 12.65 4.08 13.08
N ARG A 612 13.43 4.22 12.00
CA ARG A 612 12.93 4.27 10.61
C ARG A 612 12.77 2.87 10.02
N GLN A 613 12.15 1.97 10.79
CA GLN A 613 11.94 0.59 10.39
C GLN A 613 10.68 -0.01 11.00
N ARG A 614 10.23 -1.12 10.43
CA ARG A 614 9.17 -2.00 10.93
C ARG A 614 9.73 -3.38 11.20
N PHE A 615 9.03 -4.15 12.03
CA PHE A 615 9.38 -5.53 12.34
C PHE A 615 8.17 -6.45 12.19
N ILE A 616 8.43 -7.70 11.79
CA ILE A 616 7.47 -8.81 11.78
C ILE A 616 8.12 -10.03 12.42
N ALA A 617 7.32 -10.86 13.09
CA ALA A 617 7.81 -12.07 13.74
C ALA A 617 7.17 -13.31 13.11
N ILE A 618 8.00 -14.33 12.85
CA ILE A 618 7.59 -15.65 12.35
C ILE A 618 7.84 -16.65 13.48
N VAL A 619 6.81 -17.35 13.90
CA VAL A 619 6.86 -18.39 14.92
C VAL A 619 6.92 -19.76 14.24
N THR A 620 7.87 -20.61 14.62
CA THR A 620 8.09 -21.92 14.00
C THR A 620 8.46 -23.03 15.00
N ASP A 621 8.15 -24.28 14.67
CA ASP A 621 8.65 -25.48 15.38
C ASP A 621 10.06 -25.91 14.92
N CYS A 622 10.65 -25.20 13.94
CA CYS A 622 12.05 -25.33 13.60
C CYS A 622 12.91 -24.87 14.79
N SER A 623 13.92 -25.67 15.15
CA SER A 623 14.84 -25.32 16.23
C SER A 623 15.92 -24.38 15.69
N LEU A 624 15.93 -23.13 16.14
CA LEU A 624 16.89 -22.11 15.75
C LEU A 624 17.69 -21.62 16.96
N PRO A 625 18.95 -21.20 16.75
CA PRO A 625 19.78 -20.69 17.83
C PRO A 625 19.29 -19.33 18.33
N ASP A 626 19.77 -18.97 19.50
CA ASP A 626 19.59 -17.66 20.12
C ASP A 626 20.69 -16.70 19.63
N ASP A 627 20.32 -15.62 18.93
CA ASP A 627 21.30 -14.63 18.48
C ASP A 627 21.87 -13.82 19.65
N PRO A 628 23.12 -13.33 19.59
CA PRO A 628 23.64 -12.46 20.63
C PRO A 628 22.77 -11.21 20.79
N LEU A 629 22.35 -10.91 22.01
CA LEU A 629 21.65 -9.66 22.32
C LEU A 629 22.50 -8.45 21.88
N TYR A 630 21.87 -7.33 21.52
CA TYR A 630 22.61 -6.11 21.14
C TYR A 630 23.54 -5.62 22.27
N SER A 631 24.75 -5.17 21.92
CA SER A 631 25.73 -4.59 22.86
C SER A 631 26.45 -3.35 22.33
N GLY A 632 25.91 -2.73 21.28
CA GLY A 632 26.46 -1.47 20.77
C GLY A 632 26.03 -0.26 21.60
N PRO A 633 26.40 0.96 21.16
CA PRO A 633 26.08 2.19 21.88
C PRO A 633 24.57 2.42 21.97
N ASN A 634 24.16 3.08 23.06
CA ASN A 634 22.78 3.50 23.30
C ASN A 634 22.61 4.98 22.90
N ALA A 635 22.00 5.23 21.74
CA ALA A 635 21.72 6.58 21.23
C ALA A 635 20.91 7.47 22.18
N CYS A 636 20.09 6.88 23.07
CA CYS A 636 19.29 7.66 24.01
C CYS A 636 20.13 8.40 25.05
N LEU A 637 21.34 7.92 25.34
CA LEU A 637 22.27 8.57 26.27
C LEU A 637 22.87 9.87 25.70
N GLN A 638 22.79 10.06 24.38
CA GLN A 638 23.50 11.14 23.67
C GLN A 638 22.57 12.24 23.16
N CYS A 639 21.25 12.06 23.21
CA CYS A 639 20.29 13.00 22.61
C CYS A 639 19.63 13.97 23.59
N GLY A 640 19.77 13.80 24.91
CA GLY A 640 19.12 14.68 25.89
C GLY A 640 17.59 14.60 25.88
N GLN A 641 17.03 13.42 25.57
CA GLN A 641 15.60 13.09 25.63
C GLN A 641 14.69 13.98 24.76
N LEU A 642 15.12 14.30 23.53
CA LEU A 642 14.33 15.11 22.58
C LEU A 642 12.91 14.58 22.37
N CYS A 643 12.74 13.25 22.32
CA CYS A 643 11.44 12.62 22.14
C CYS A 643 10.43 12.98 23.25
N ALA A 644 10.85 13.00 24.51
CA ALA A 644 10.00 13.38 25.64
C ALA A 644 9.66 14.87 25.62
N LYS A 645 10.65 15.72 25.33
CA LYS A 645 10.49 17.18 25.21
C LYS A 645 9.53 17.59 24.09
N ALA A 646 9.56 16.85 22.97
CA ALA A 646 8.73 17.14 21.80
C ALA A 646 7.31 16.54 21.89
N CYS A 647 7.05 15.61 22.83
CA CYS A 647 5.79 14.90 22.91
C CYS A 647 4.64 15.84 23.32
N PRO A 648 3.67 16.13 22.43
CA PRO A 648 2.61 17.11 22.70
C PRO A 648 1.64 16.64 23.79
N THR A 649 1.46 15.33 23.94
CA THR A 649 0.59 14.74 24.97
C THR A 649 1.32 14.40 26.27
N ARG A 650 2.65 14.66 26.34
CA ARG A 650 3.52 14.32 27.48
C ARG A 650 3.41 12.85 27.91
N ALA A 651 3.27 11.96 26.93
CA ALA A 651 3.06 10.53 27.17
C ALA A 651 4.35 9.78 27.58
N ILE A 652 5.52 10.34 27.33
CA ILE A 652 6.81 9.73 27.68
C ILE A 652 7.21 10.21 29.08
N LEU A 653 7.35 9.28 30.03
CA LEU A 653 7.60 9.57 31.45
C LEU A 653 9.10 9.54 31.81
N ASP A 654 9.49 10.32 32.81
CA ASP A 654 10.90 10.63 33.14
C ASP A 654 11.74 9.48 33.74
N LYS A 655 11.12 8.35 34.10
CA LYS A 655 11.79 7.25 34.81
C LYS A 655 11.70 5.96 34.01
N PRO A 656 12.76 5.52 33.31
CA PRO A 656 12.75 4.25 32.62
C PRO A 656 12.92 3.09 33.61
N VAL A 657 12.57 1.88 33.17
CA VAL A 657 12.67 0.64 33.95
C VAL A 657 13.87 -0.16 33.47
N GLY A 658 14.80 -0.44 34.38
CA GLY A 658 15.95 -1.32 34.13
C GLY A 658 15.55 -2.79 34.13
N LEU A 659 15.92 -3.52 33.08
CA LEU A 659 15.81 -4.97 32.96
C LEU A 659 17.18 -5.60 32.78
N ASN A 660 17.38 -6.80 33.32
CA ASN A 660 18.60 -7.59 33.11
C ASN A 660 18.25 -8.92 32.45
N LEU A 661 18.84 -9.20 31.30
CA LEU A 661 18.70 -10.46 30.57
C LEU A 661 20.09 -10.90 30.08
N GLU A 662 20.47 -12.14 30.35
CA GLU A 662 21.77 -12.71 29.94
C GLU A 662 22.98 -11.84 30.32
N LYS A 663 22.95 -11.26 31.52
CA LYS A 663 23.98 -10.33 32.05
C LYS A 663 24.09 -9.00 31.29
N LYS A 664 23.12 -8.66 30.45
CA LYS A 664 23.01 -7.35 29.79
C LYS A 664 21.90 -6.53 30.41
N GLU A 665 22.17 -5.25 30.60
CA GLU A 665 21.22 -4.28 31.13
C GLU A 665 20.54 -3.51 30.00
N PHE A 666 19.21 -3.48 30.04
CA PHE A 666 18.36 -2.72 29.13
C PHE A 666 17.53 -1.73 29.94
N SER A 667 17.16 -0.62 29.31
CA SER A 667 16.33 0.41 29.92
C SER A 667 15.10 0.64 29.05
N ILE A 668 13.91 0.42 29.60
CA ILE A 668 12.65 0.58 28.88
C ILE A 668 11.98 1.88 29.31
N GLY A 669 11.64 2.73 28.35
CA GLY A 669 10.83 3.91 28.58
C GLY A 669 9.45 3.60 29.15
N ARG A 670 9.00 4.35 30.16
CA ARG A 670 7.63 4.26 30.67
C ARG A 670 6.73 5.16 29.83
N ILE A 671 5.73 4.56 29.19
CA ILE A 671 4.80 5.27 28.31
C ILE A 671 3.39 5.23 28.89
N ASP A 672 2.81 6.41 29.03
CA ASP A 672 1.40 6.60 29.29
C ASP A 672 0.59 6.29 28.03
N SER A 673 0.06 5.06 27.96
CA SER A 673 -0.59 4.57 26.75
C SER A 673 -1.87 5.33 26.41
N PHE A 674 -2.61 5.83 27.41
CA PHE A 674 -3.81 6.64 27.19
C PHE A 674 -3.44 7.97 26.51
N ALA A 675 -2.46 8.70 27.05
CA ALA A 675 -2.01 9.97 26.48
C ALA A 675 -1.34 9.78 25.11
N CYS A 676 -0.66 8.65 24.88
CA CYS A 676 -0.07 8.33 23.59
C CYS A 676 -1.16 8.05 22.53
N ASP A 677 -2.15 7.20 22.88
CA ASP A 677 -3.23 6.82 21.98
C ASP A 677 -4.16 7.99 21.66
N TRP A 678 -4.37 8.92 22.60
CA TRP A 678 -5.07 10.19 22.38
C TRP A 678 -4.61 10.88 21.10
N ALA A 679 -3.29 10.96 20.90
CA ALA A 679 -2.72 11.47 19.66
C ALA A 679 -2.74 10.44 18.53
N LYS A 680 -2.03 9.32 18.68
CA LYS A 680 -1.69 8.47 17.54
C LYS A 680 -2.82 7.54 17.07
N ARG A 681 -3.72 7.13 17.97
CA ARG A 681 -4.82 6.20 17.66
C ARG A 681 -6.10 6.95 17.28
N TYR A 682 -6.30 8.13 17.85
CA TYR A 682 -7.56 8.88 17.73
C TYR A 682 -7.42 10.26 17.04
N CYS A 683 -6.22 10.67 16.63
CA CYS A 683 -5.96 11.93 15.92
C CYS A 683 -6.44 13.20 16.67
N LEU A 684 -6.51 13.16 18.01
CA LEU A 684 -7.04 14.28 18.81
C LEU A 684 -6.00 15.39 19.09
N SER A 685 -4.73 15.19 18.74
CA SER A 685 -3.69 16.21 18.87
C SER A 685 -3.35 16.83 17.51
N GLY A 686 -3.55 18.14 17.38
CA GLY A 686 -3.33 18.85 16.12
C GLY A 686 -1.88 18.76 15.65
N LYS A 687 -0.93 18.91 16.58
CA LYS A 687 0.53 18.84 16.31
C LYS A 687 1.01 17.49 15.78
N GLU A 688 0.22 16.43 15.94
CA GLU A 688 0.57 15.09 15.49
C GLU A 688 -0.07 14.72 14.15
N GLY A 689 -1.13 15.38 13.71
CA GLY A 689 -1.84 14.97 12.48
C GLY A 689 -2.86 15.98 11.95
N GLY A 690 -4.05 16.01 12.55
CA GLY A 690 -5.25 16.66 12.00
C GLY A 690 -5.04 18.07 11.42
N GLN A 691 -4.23 18.91 12.07
CA GLN A 691 -3.97 20.28 11.59
C GLN A 691 -3.30 20.34 10.21
N TYR A 692 -2.55 19.32 9.82
CA TYR A 692 -1.87 19.23 8.53
C TYR A 692 -2.77 18.73 7.40
N LEU A 693 -3.93 18.18 7.76
CA LEU A 693 -4.99 17.71 6.86
C LEU A 693 -6.06 18.78 6.62
N GLY A 694 -5.93 19.96 7.23
CA GLY A 694 -6.92 21.03 7.20
C GLY A 694 -8.04 20.88 8.24
N LEU A 695 -7.84 20.02 9.26
CA LEU A 695 -8.77 19.88 10.38
C LEU A 695 -8.39 20.80 11.54
N ASN A 696 -9.38 21.43 12.17
CA ASN A 696 -9.18 22.20 13.40
C ASN A 696 -9.43 21.30 14.63
N VAL A 697 -8.51 20.36 14.87
CA VAL A 697 -8.58 19.39 15.98
C VAL A 697 -7.34 19.52 16.84
N ASP A 698 -7.51 19.95 18.09
CA ASP A 698 -6.47 19.94 19.12
C ASP A 698 -7.12 19.86 20.51
N VAL A 699 -7.51 18.65 20.91
CA VAL A 699 -8.17 18.38 22.19
C VAL A 699 -7.10 18.00 23.22
N PRO A 700 -6.99 18.69 24.37
CA PRO A 700 -5.99 18.37 25.38
C PRO A 700 -6.30 17.04 26.08
N VAL A 701 -5.26 16.33 26.52
CA VAL A 701 -5.42 15.08 27.27
C VAL A 701 -6.10 15.37 28.63
N PRO A 702 -7.24 14.74 28.94
CA PRO A 702 -7.96 14.96 30.20
C PRO A 702 -7.23 14.33 31.40
N LYS A 703 -7.52 14.84 32.60
CA LYS A 703 -6.97 14.28 33.85
C LYS A 703 -7.61 12.93 34.24
N THR A 704 -8.89 12.73 33.92
CA THR A 704 -9.70 11.56 34.32
C THR A 704 -9.30 10.26 33.59
N ARG A 705 -8.84 10.36 32.34
CA ARG A 705 -8.23 9.27 31.56
C ARG A 705 -9.09 7.99 31.43
N THR A 706 -10.40 8.17 31.19
CA THR A 706 -11.34 7.06 31.00
C THR A 706 -11.74 6.90 29.54
N ALA A 707 -12.28 5.73 29.17
CA ALA A 707 -12.73 5.47 27.81
C ALA A 707 -13.97 6.30 27.44
N GLU A 708 -14.82 6.65 28.41
CA GLU A 708 -16.00 7.51 28.22
C GLU A 708 -15.57 8.92 27.81
N VAL A 709 -14.60 9.52 28.51
CA VAL A 709 -14.10 10.87 28.15
C VAL A 709 -13.44 10.85 26.77
N LEU A 710 -12.81 9.74 26.40
CA LEU A 710 -12.27 9.56 25.06
C LEU A 710 -13.38 9.44 24.00
N ALA A 711 -14.45 8.67 24.28
CA ALA A 711 -15.62 8.55 23.42
C ALA A 711 -16.26 9.92 23.18
N ASP A 712 -16.52 10.68 24.25
CA ASP A 712 -17.03 12.04 24.17
C ASP A 712 -16.11 12.94 23.32
N ALA A 713 -14.78 12.82 23.49
CA ALA A 713 -13.83 13.65 22.76
C ALA A 713 -13.83 13.38 21.25
N VAL A 714 -13.91 12.11 20.82
CA VAL A 714 -13.93 11.78 19.39
C VAL A 714 -15.28 12.10 18.73
N GLU A 715 -16.39 11.99 19.47
CA GLU A 715 -17.74 12.32 18.96
C GLU A 715 -17.98 13.83 18.84
N ASN A 716 -17.37 14.64 19.72
CA ASN A 716 -17.52 16.09 19.68
C ASN A 716 -16.69 16.79 18.58
N VAL A 717 -15.85 16.06 17.86
CA VAL A 717 -15.05 16.60 16.76
C VAL A 717 -15.85 16.57 15.46
N LYS A 718 -15.90 17.71 14.76
CA LYS A 718 -16.45 17.80 13.40
C LYS A 718 -15.43 17.31 12.37
N TRP A 719 -15.41 16.01 12.10
CA TRP A 719 -14.47 15.39 11.18
C TRP A 719 -14.78 15.67 9.70
N GLY A 720 -16.07 15.71 9.34
CA GLY A 720 -16.52 15.78 7.95
C GLY A 720 -16.00 14.60 7.10
N VAL A 721 -15.86 14.80 5.79
CA VAL A 721 -15.38 13.72 4.90
C VAL A 721 -13.92 13.30 5.16
N GLN A 722 -13.16 14.14 5.87
CA GLN A 722 -11.75 13.87 6.19
C GLN A 722 -11.59 12.76 7.24
N LYS A 723 -12.65 12.35 7.97
CA LYS A 723 -12.62 11.23 8.93
C LYS A 723 -12.00 9.96 8.32
N HIS A 724 -12.26 9.73 7.04
CA HIS A 724 -11.76 8.55 6.33
C HIS A 724 -10.23 8.55 6.13
N LEU A 725 -9.63 9.72 5.98
CA LEU A 725 -8.25 9.91 5.53
C LEU A 725 -7.45 10.66 6.61
N LEU A 726 -7.55 10.16 7.84
CA LEU A 726 -6.81 10.68 8.98
C LEU A 726 -5.42 10.05 9.05
N ASP A 727 -4.41 10.88 9.27
CA ASP A 727 -3.02 10.45 9.40
C ASP A 727 -2.32 11.21 10.51
N VAL A 728 -1.38 10.52 11.13
CA VAL A 728 -0.57 11.04 12.22
C VAL A 728 0.91 10.72 11.99
N VAL A 729 1.75 11.64 12.43
CA VAL A 729 3.21 11.53 12.40
C VAL A 729 3.72 11.87 13.79
N PRO A 730 3.98 10.90 14.67
CA PRO A 730 4.42 11.16 16.04
C PRO A 730 5.71 12.02 16.10
N GLU A 731 5.68 13.14 16.82
CA GLU A 731 6.81 14.05 17.00
C GLU A 731 7.99 13.34 17.67
N CYS A 732 7.70 12.45 18.63
CA CYS A 732 8.73 11.67 19.31
C CYS A 732 9.58 10.81 18.37
N LEU A 733 9.01 10.35 17.25
CA LEU A 733 9.71 9.61 16.20
C LEU A 733 10.46 10.56 15.28
N ARG A 734 9.80 11.64 14.84
CA ARG A 734 10.35 12.62 13.90
C ARG A 734 11.64 13.26 14.42
N VAL A 735 11.65 13.66 15.68
CA VAL A 735 12.83 14.29 16.31
C VAL A 735 13.90 13.29 16.76
N CYS A 736 13.66 11.98 16.65
CA CYS A 736 14.58 10.97 17.16
C CYS A 736 15.85 10.89 16.27
N PRO A 737 17.03 11.25 16.82
CA PRO A 737 18.26 11.33 16.05
C PRO A 737 19.00 10.00 15.96
N ALA A 738 18.43 8.88 16.44
CA ALA A 738 19.15 7.61 16.61
C ALA A 738 19.90 7.18 15.33
N HIS A 739 19.27 7.27 14.16
CA HIS A 739 19.88 6.95 12.85
C HIS A 739 21.10 7.81 12.45
N LYS A 740 21.41 8.89 13.19
CA LYS A 740 22.56 9.78 12.94
C LYS A 740 23.67 9.63 13.98
N ILE A 741 23.41 8.87 15.06
CA ILE A 741 24.23 8.86 16.28
C ILE A 741 24.99 7.53 16.42
N THR A 742 24.42 6.43 15.93
CA THR A 742 24.90 5.07 16.17
C THR A 742 25.86 4.53 15.13
#